data_AF-R7UCX8-F1
#
_entry.id   AF-R7UCX8-F1
#
_cell.length_a   1.000
_cell.length_b   1.000
_cell.length_c   1.000
_cell.angle_alpha   90.00
_cell.angle_beta   90.00
_cell.angle_gamma   90.00
#
_symmetry.space_group_name_H-M   'P 1'
#
loop_
_entity.id
_entity.type
_entity.pdbx_description
1 polymer ?
#
loop_
_entity_poly.entity_id
_entity_poly.type
_entity_poly.pdbx_seq_one_letter_code
_entity_poly.pdbx_strand_id
1 'polypeptide(L)'
;MDDCDLEKLSIKPGKLTPKFDRNATEYSVTLGHEFLNNCSYIPWIEKNCCLVFDVQYVSMRANVILISEHERGGEGSRTVELKEGSITDITVEVTAEDGRTIKNYIIHAKRLSATDASLIGLKLGRGELEPDFTPDGTEYTCILPCDVSSLLVTALVPDPKIPFTVNGEKGDVPVPLSVGNTKIEVDVTSLDGSNKQIYVIIVTRKQLLRYAKLSSDIQKYSCPITLTPLYAPITIQGSSPQHTFSAPILDEFTKTSKVDPLNEMPLTGEWRIEDFGMDKHLSQMEVTVPLANGGSSEKIMFSELGTNTGILSQLPKFEDFGFKYRTECPVTHKLEVRGWEKQLQQIYDETNATKLISKAEESLRRYFELLPKNNRRHQYDEGDSPMDHLSHATVCYATALKSKPKDANLHLQLGLTLEEKYYLEDLFSLEKTSAGEITGSNFEARESSKSDECDAICQLKGVTVGAPIALQLQAIDEEYHHLLDQGQSGKADHVQGLYVWKSKQATQEGAAAQKAADDQSPLGQAFLKYMDALSLDESKSVYHFHVGRLLVIQGDFDEAAKRLEASLGWNAKHHMAKFYLGLGLALQKGGPAARTKEVVSYLLEGMEDLLKKNAEEALKLHDTDNVHLLRGIIQLGSLLRKNPDIKDCMRAEDVFHNAALLAANVLPLLNRKGDTYKQVEWILLDAHSSLLEILMESRKNETQLIASRCFQLSALIRRSTIPVCPDLLSLQTKTCRMLVEIESCSSLALYLLGDSQLNQFDHNTQDENAEGHLEQAKASFQASISQEGKSVSGDSPPELLVGQAWWQEKVKGAEDKKKAAEAAAVKSKPAAPAARGGARGGAARGGAAGRGAAAARGGRGGAAVRPAAKPAAKPAAKPAAKPAAKPAAKSGHTCEAKKIPEPTPKVADRPVSAKPLSPTKPEGPLNPKSHRARLGLARALARKPGNLVESKKYYEEVIAMAPEIHDAYIELAEMLIANDPMAAVDIYCKFPIPDEPSFEDAYIFGEIVRLLMKAEKFDDPRLPPNMISLGKLMGIGNLEKYVNILEDKFKTKLLMTVYAGVNGKDVEDPDMLAFFKFKCWM
;
A
#
# COMPACT_ATOMS: atom_id res chain seq x y z
N MET A 1 -36.83 51.30 48.83
CA MET A 1 -36.67 51.13 47.38
C MET A 1 -36.39 49.66 47.12
N ASP A 2 -36.71 49.21 45.92
CA ASP A 2 -36.46 47.89 45.34
C ASP A 2 -35.10 47.80 44.62
N ASP A 3 -34.34 48.90 44.59
CA ASP A 3 -32.98 48.95 44.04
C ASP A 3 -32.00 48.06 44.85
N CYS A 4 -31.35 47.16 44.13
CA CYS A 4 -30.36 46.19 44.59
C CYS A 4 -29.11 46.15 43.68
N ASP A 5 -28.88 47.21 42.89
CA ASP A 5 -27.67 47.34 42.08
C ASP A 5 -26.44 47.75 42.91
N LEU A 6 -25.27 47.26 42.52
CA LEU A 6 -23.99 47.80 42.98
C LEU A 6 -23.60 49.03 42.14
N GLU A 7 -23.13 50.09 42.80
CA GLU A 7 -22.46 51.21 42.12
C GLU A 7 -21.03 50.84 41.70
N LYS A 8 -20.40 49.94 42.46
CA LYS A 8 -19.02 49.53 42.28
C LYS A 8 -18.79 48.14 42.89
N LEU A 9 -18.20 47.27 42.10
CA LEU A 9 -17.55 46.04 42.57
C LEU A 9 -16.10 46.07 42.11
N SER A 10 -15.16 45.97 43.05
CA SER A 10 -13.74 45.92 42.74
C SER A 10 -12.98 45.05 43.73
N ILE A 11 -11.94 44.39 43.23
CA ILE A 11 -11.15 43.39 43.97
C ILE A 11 -9.68 43.79 44.01
N LYS A 12 -9.00 43.45 45.10
CA LYS A 12 -7.55 43.62 45.26
C LYS A 12 -7.00 42.39 46.01
N PRO A 13 -5.93 41.73 45.51
CA PRO A 13 -5.31 41.88 44.19
C PRO A 13 -6.23 41.46 43.02
N GLY A 14 -5.73 41.58 41.78
CA GLY A 14 -6.44 41.15 40.56
C GLY A 14 -7.29 42.24 39.88
N LYS A 15 -8.08 41.81 38.89
CA LYS A 15 -9.09 42.60 38.16
C LYS A 15 -10.24 41.66 37.78
N LEU A 16 -11.46 42.17 37.73
CA LEU A 16 -12.62 41.40 37.27
C LEU A 16 -12.63 41.29 35.74
N THR A 17 -13.07 40.13 35.26
CA THR A 17 -13.32 39.82 33.85
C THR A 17 -14.73 39.24 33.72
N PRO A 18 -15.69 39.92 33.05
CA PRO A 18 -15.59 41.24 32.43
C PRO A 18 -15.30 42.37 33.44
N LYS A 19 -14.98 43.57 32.94
CA LYS A 19 -14.95 44.76 33.82
C LYS A 19 -16.34 44.97 34.42
N PHE A 20 -16.41 45.43 35.67
CA PHE A 20 -17.67 45.62 36.37
C PHE A 20 -18.69 46.47 35.59
N ASP A 21 -19.89 45.94 35.46
CA ASP A 21 -21.11 46.60 34.99
C ASP A 21 -22.25 46.15 35.93
N ARG A 22 -23.02 47.11 36.47
CA ARG A 22 -24.18 46.85 37.35
C ARG A 22 -25.18 45.83 36.79
N ASN A 23 -25.28 45.71 35.46
CA ASN A 23 -26.15 44.78 34.76
C ASN A 23 -25.62 43.34 34.74
N ALA A 24 -24.29 43.15 34.83
CA ALA A 24 -23.66 41.83 34.77
C ALA A 24 -23.51 41.23 36.18
N THR A 25 -24.05 40.04 36.37
CA THR A 25 -24.10 39.30 37.65
C THR A 25 -23.02 38.23 37.80
N GLU A 26 -22.18 37.99 36.79
CA GLU A 26 -21.14 36.97 36.82
C GLU A 26 -19.78 37.54 36.42
N TYR A 27 -18.74 37.16 37.18
CA TYR A 27 -17.37 37.62 37.00
C TYR A 27 -16.36 36.49 37.24
N SER A 28 -15.19 36.64 36.63
CA SER A 28 -14.02 35.78 36.84
C SER A 28 -12.79 36.59 37.26
N VAL A 29 -11.95 36.00 38.11
CA VAL A 29 -10.60 36.48 38.37
C VAL A 29 -9.64 35.29 38.54
N THR A 30 -8.48 35.39 37.89
CA THR A 30 -7.33 34.51 38.14
C THR A 30 -6.25 35.31 38.87
N LEU A 31 -5.72 34.77 39.96
CA LEU A 31 -4.60 35.36 40.69
C LEU A 31 -3.29 34.62 40.39
N GLY A 32 -2.37 35.31 39.71
CA GLY A 32 -0.99 34.91 39.50
C GLY A 32 -0.08 35.12 40.70
N HIS A 33 1.12 34.53 40.65
CA HIS A 33 2.08 34.48 41.73
C HIS A 33 2.77 35.83 42.01
N GLU A 34 2.66 36.84 41.13
CA GLU A 34 3.07 38.22 41.43
C GLU A 34 2.26 38.89 42.52
N PHE A 35 1.04 38.43 42.78
CA PHE A 35 0.17 39.00 43.80
C PHE A 35 0.42 38.44 45.21
N LEU A 36 1.12 37.31 45.32
CA LEU A 36 1.42 36.67 46.61
C LEU A 36 2.43 37.46 47.44
N ASN A 37 3.51 37.92 46.81
CA ASN A 37 4.64 38.55 47.50
C ASN A 37 4.48 40.06 47.72
N ASN A 38 3.30 40.62 47.42
CA ASN A 38 3.09 42.08 47.34
C ASN A 38 1.92 42.60 48.18
N CYS A 39 1.35 41.77 49.08
CA CYS A 39 0.28 42.14 50.01
C CYS A 39 0.75 43.01 51.20
N SER A 40 1.50 44.09 50.91
CA SER A 40 2.16 44.98 51.87
C SER A 40 1.22 45.86 52.73
N TYR A 41 -0.10 45.66 52.62
CA TYR A 41 -1.12 46.54 53.24
C TYR A 41 -1.76 46.01 54.53
N ILE A 42 -1.55 44.73 54.91
CA ILE A 42 -2.08 44.16 56.17
C ILE A 42 -1.01 43.27 56.84
N PRO A 43 -0.27 43.74 57.87
CA PRO A 43 0.89 43.04 58.46
C PRO A 43 0.63 41.72 59.25
N TRP A 44 -0.52 41.07 59.05
CA TRP A 44 -0.89 39.81 59.73
C TRP A 44 -1.32 38.68 58.78
N ILE A 45 -1.20 38.90 57.46
CA ILE A 45 -1.68 37.96 56.42
C ILE A 45 -0.49 37.47 55.56
N GLU A 46 0.50 36.82 56.18
CA GLU A 46 1.72 36.33 55.50
C GLU A 46 1.65 34.87 55.01
N LYS A 47 0.50 34.18 55.13
CA LYS A 47 0.37 32.77 54.69
C LYS A 47 -0.93 32.37 53.96
N ASN A 48 -2.01 33.13 54.09
CA ASN A 48 -3.30 32.81 53.47
C ASN A 48 -3.66 33.89 52.45
N CYS A 49 -3.95 33.52 51.21
CA CYS A 49 -4.17 34.47 50.14
C CYS A 49 -5.61 35.01 50.19
N CYS A 50 -5.77 36.24 50.65
CA CYS A 50 -7.06 36.87 50.79
C CYS A 50 -7.38 37.82 49.61
N LEU A 51 -8.57 37.67 49.03
CA LEU A 51 -9.17 38.74 48.21
C LEU A 51 -9.82 39.78 49.12
N VAL A 52 -9.49 41.06 48.89
CA VAL A 52 -10.17 42.22 49.52
C VAL A 52 -11.19 42.77 48.54
N PHE A 53 -12.43 42.91 49.00
CA PHE A 53 -13.55 43.45 48.22
C PHE A 53 -13.85 44.90 48.61
N ASP A 54 -13.84 45.78 47.60
CA ASP A 54 -14.16 47.21 47.69
C ASP A 54 -15.47 47.43 46.90
N VAL A 55 -16.57 47.49 47.66
CA VAL A 55 -17.97 47.41 47.21
C VAL A 55 -18.74 48.67 47.64
N GLN A 56 -19.51 49.29 46.75
CA GLN A 56 -20.33 50.48 47.04
C GLN A 56 -21.74 50.31 46.45
N TYR A 57 -22.75 50.86 47.14
CA TYR A 57 -24.18 50.63 46.92
C TYR A 57 -24.97 51.95 46.83
N VAL A 58 -26.12 51.93 46.14
CA VAL A 58 -26.86 53.15 45.74
C VAL A 58 -27.57 53.86 46.90
N SER A 59 -28.16 53.13 47.87
CA SER A 59 -28.90 53.73 49.00
C SER A 59 -28.28 53.41 50.37
N MET A 60 -28.25 54.41 51.26
CA MET A 60 -27.73 54.39 52.64
C MET A 60 -28.41 53.40 53.62
N ARG A 61 -29.21 52.45 53.11
CA ARG A 61 -29.95 51.43 53.89
C ARG A 61 -29.98 50.04 53.24
N ALA A 62 -29.34 49.84 52.09
CA ALA A 62 -29.18 48.50 51.51
C ALA A 62 -28.24 47.65 52.37
N ASN A 63 -28.41 46.33 52.38
CA ASN A 63 -27.51 45.40 53.06
C ASN A 63 -26.77 44.54 52.03
N VAL A 64 -25.46 44.36 52.21
CA VAL A 64 -24.61 43.54 51.35
C VAL A 64 -24.01 42.41 52.18
N ILE A 65 -24.25 41.18 51.76
CA ILE A 65 -23.75 39.96 52.38
C ILE A 65 -22.83 39.28 51.36
N LEU A 66 -21.52 39.25 51.64
CA LEU A 66 -20.70 38.20 51.04
C LEU A 66 -21.14 36.86 51.62
N ILE A 67 -21.15 35.83 50.77
CA ILE A 67 -21.36 34.44 51.15
C ILE A 67 -20.19 33.63 50.58
N SER A 68 -19.29 33.21 51.47
CA SER A 68 -18.23 32.23 51.22
C SER A 68 -17.97 31.38 52.48
N GLU A 69 -17.57 30.13 52.31
CA GLU A 69 -17.34 29.20 53.44
C GLU A 69 -16.21 29.65 54.40
N HIS A 70 -15.35 30.58 53.99
CA HIS A 70 -14.10 30.94 54.68
C HIS A 70 -13.96 32.46 54.90
N GLU A 71 -15.02 33.10 55.39
CA GLU A 71 -15.01 34.53 55.72
C GLU A 71 -14.40 34.86 57.09
N ARG A 72 -13.59 35.93 57.12
CA ARG A 72 -13.19 36.66 58.33
C ARG A 72 -13.11 38.16 58.00
N GLY A 73 -13.63 39.04 58.87
CA GLY A 73 -13.49 40.49 58.71
C GLY A 73 -14.64 41.30 59.32
N GLY A 74 -14.34 42.53 59.74
CA GLY A 74 -15.30 43.46 60.35
C GLY A 74 -15.84 44.53 59.40
N GLU A 75 -16.53 45.51 59.97
CA GLU A 75 -17.26 46.56 59.26
C GLU A 75 -16.36 47.37 58.29
N GLY A 76 -16.71 47.36 56.99
CA GLY A 76 -16.07 48.18 55.94
C GLY A 76 -15.07 47.47 55.02
N SER A 77 -14.54 46.29 55.37
CA SER A 77 -13.63 45.53 54.49
C SER A 77 -13.66 44.03 54.82
N ARG A 78 -14.14 43.20 53.87
CA ARG A 78 -14.21 41.74 54.02
C ARG A 78 -13.11 41.05 53.23
N THR A 79 -12.59 39.96 53.78
CA THR A 79 -11.57 39.10 53.18
C THR A 79 -12.04 37.66 53.03
N VAL A 80 -11.82 37.07 51.85
CA VAL A 80 -12.06 35.65 51.56
C VAL A 80 -10.75 34.93 51.31
N GLU A 81 -10.48 33.86 52.05
CA GLU A 81 -9.28 33.03 51.92
C GLU A 81 -9.40 32.04 50.74
N LEU A 82 -8.52 32.14 49.76
CA LEU A 82 -8.52 31.27 48.58
C LEU A 82 -7.65 30.02 48.76
N LYS A 83 -8.24 28.84 48.56
CA LYS A 83 -7.55 27.54 48.46
C LYS A 83 -6.73 27.47 47.17
N GLU A 84 -5.49 27.02 47.28
CA GLU A 84 -4.56 26.94 46.14
C GLU A 84 -5.01 25.90 45.09
N GLY A 85 -4.80 26.20 43.80
CA GLY A 85 -5.16 25.34 42.67
C GLY A 85 -6.66 25.34 42.32
N SER A 86 -7.52 25.74 43.26
CA SER A 86 -8.98 25.69 43.13
C SER A 86 -9.60 27.00 42.62
N ILE A 87 -10.82 26.90 42.09
CA ILE A 87 -11.76 28.01 41.98
C ILE A 87 -12.54 28.07 43.29
N THR A 88 -12.66 29.27 43.87
CA THR A 88 -13.59 29.57 44.96
C THR A 88 -14.66 30.50 44.43
N ASP A 89 -15.92 30.06 44.48
CA ASP A 89 -17.05 30.89 44.10
C ASP A 89 -17.45 31.78 45.27
N ILE A 90 -17.58 33.08 45.00
CA ILE A 90 -17.85 34.11 46.00
C ILE A 90 -19.11 34.85 45.57
N THR A 91 -20.19 34.69 46.34
CA THR A 91 -21.45 35.38 46.06
C THR A 91 -21.51 36.69 46.84
N VAL A 92 -21.78 37.79 46.14
CA VAL A 92 -22.12 39.09 46.70
C VAL A 92 -23.63 39.24 46.62
N GLU A 93 -24.33 38.96 47.72
CA GLU A 93 -25.77 39.16 47.86
C GLU A 93 -26.06 40.62 48.23
N VAL A 94 -26.93 41.28 47.46
CA VAL A 94 -27.40 42.65 47.71
C VAL A 94 -28.89 42.62 47.98
N THR A 95 -29.29 43.00 49.20
CA THR A 95 -30.69 43.10 49.61
C THR A 95 -31.13 44.57 49.59
N ALA A 96 -32.21 44.86 48.86
CA ALA A 96 -32.83 46.18 48.79
C ALA A 96 -33.47 46.61 50.11
N GLU A 97 -33.84 47.89 50.24
CA GLU A 97 -34.41 48.46 51.48
C GLU A 97 -35.77 47.85 51.88
N ASP A 98 -36.44 47.13 50.96
CA ASP A 98 -37.72 46.45 51.20
C ASP A 98 -37.57 45.12 51.97
N GLY A 99 -36.34 44.60 52.11
CA GLY A 99 -36.05 43.31 52.73
C GLY A 99 -36.61 42.10 51.96
N ARG A 100 -36.87 42.25 50.66
CA ARG A 100 -37.51 41.23 49.79
C ARG A 100 -36.85 41.09 48.43
N THR A 101 -36.37 42.19 47.86
CA THR A 101 -35.72 42.21 46.55
C THR A 101 -34.22 41.97 46.75
N ILE A 102 -33.72 40.87 46.18
CA ILE A 102 -32.34 40.38 46.36
C ILE A 102 -31.71 40.16 44.99
N LYS A 103 -30.47 40.63 44.81
CA LYS A 103 -29.65 40.42 43.60
C LYS A 103 -28.27 39.90 43.96
N ASN A 104 -27.85 38.84 43.28
CA ASN A 104 -26.59 38.17 43.54
C ASN A 104 -25.59 38.44 42.42
N TYR A 105 -24.36 38.79 42.80
CA TYR A 105 -23.21 38.88 41.88
C TYR A 105 -22.21 37.78 42.24
N ILE A 106 -21.99 36.82 41.34
CA ILE A 106 -21.10 35.67 41.53
C ILE A 106 -19.72 35.99 40.97
N ILE A 107 -18.67 35.65 41.72
CA ILE A 107 -17.27 35.87 41.34
C ILE A 107 -16.51 34.54 41.46
N HIS A 108 -16.13 33.97 40.32
CA HIS A 108 -15.30 32.78 40.21
C HIS A 108 -13.82 33.16 40.39
N ALA A 109 -13.25 32.90 41.57
CA ALA A 109 -11.89 33.27 41.90
C ALA A 109 -10.93 32.07 41.85
N LYS A 110 -10.11 31.96 40.79
CA LYS A 110 -9.05 30.94 40.68
C LYS A 110 -7.74 31.44 41.32
N ARG A 111 -7.23 30.73 42.32
CA ARG A 111 -5.84 30.89 42.80
C ARG A 111 -4.96 29.87 42.09
N LEU A 112 -3.98 30.31 41.31
CA LEU A 112 -3.02 29.39 40.68
C LEU A 112 -2.16 28.68 41.74
N SER A 113 -1.72 27.46 41.43
CA SER A 113 -0.78 26.72 42.29
C SER A 113 0.66 26.92 41.86
N ALA A 114 1.61 26.81 42.79
CA ALA A 114 3.03 26.85 42.48
C ALA A 114 3.49 25.60 41.71
N THR A 115 2.78 24.49 41.87
CA THR A 115 3.02 23.18 41.24
C THR A 115 2.28 22.99 39.91
N ASP A 116 1.50 24.00 39.47
CA ASP A 116 0.77 23.98 38.19
C ASP A 116 1.75 24.16 37.02
N ALA A 117 1.69 23.23 36.06
CA ALA A 117 2.49 23.24 34.83
C ALA A 117 1.60 23.20 33.57
N SER A 118 0.29 23.47 33.70
CA SER A 118 -0.63 23.41 32.57
C SER A 118 -0.49 24.61 31.60
N LEU A 119 -0.77 24.36 30.31
CA LEU A 119 -1.09 25.41 29.35
C LEU A 119 -2.58 25.74 29.41
N ILE A 120 -2.92 27.02 29.22
CA ILE A 120 -4.30 27.48 28.99
C ILE A 120 -4.58 27.79 27.51
N GLY A 121 -3.59 27.58 26.63
CA GLY A 121 -3.74 27.66 25.19
C GLY A 121 -2.47 27.25 24.46
N LEU A 122 -2.63 26.63 23.30
CA LEU A 122 -1.56 26.29 22.35
C LEU A 122 -2.03 26.68 20.95
N LYS A 123 -1.20 27.41 20.21
CA LYS A 123 -1.56 27.94 18.88
C LYS A 123 -0.42 27.77 17.87
N LEU A 124 -0.81 27.53 16.63
CA LEU A 124 0.09 27.36 15.49
C LEU A 124 0.01 28.59 14.57
N GLY A 125 1.14 29.01 14.00
CA GLY A 125 1.19 30.12 13.04
C GLY A 125 0.58 29.82 11.66
N ARG A 126 0.42 28.53 11.32
CA ARG A 126 -0.29 28.00 10.15
C ARG A 126 -0.78 26.58 10.51
N GLY A 127 -1.93 26.19 9.98
CA GLY A 127 -2.58 24.91 10.33
C GLY A 127 -3.33 24.95 11.66
N GLU A 128 -4.02 23.86 11.95
CA GLU A 128 -4.88 23.66 13.12
C GLU A 128 -4.42 22.40 13.88
N LEU A 129 -4.87 22.21 15.13
CA LEU A 129 -4.53 21.04 15.95
C LEU A 129 -5.66 20.01 15.82
N GLU A 130 -5.34 18.75 15.51
CA GLU A 130 -6.22 17.60 15.70
C GLU A 130 -5.70 16.76 16.88
N PRO A 131 -6.43 16.62 18.01
CA PRO A 131 -7.70 17.30 18.34
C PRO A 131 -7.50 18.78 18.72
N ASP A 132 -8.61 19.52 18.93
CA ASP A 132 -8.58 20.87 19.51
C ASP A 132 -7.84 20.89 20.86
N PHE A 133 -7.14 21.98 21.15
CA PHE A 133 -6.34 22.11 22.37
C PHE A 133 -7.19 22.04 23.64
N THR A 134 -6.77 21.17 24.57
CA THR A 134 -7.27 21.10 25.95
C THR A 134 -6.10 21.07 26.95
N PRO A 135 -6.22 21.67 28.16
CA PRO A 135 -5.12 21.67 29.14
C PRO A 135 -4.63 20.27 29.55
N ASP A 136 -5.55 19.30 29.59
CA ASP A 136 -5.28 17.91 29.96
C ASP A 136 -4.80 17.04 28.78
N GLY A 137 -5.03 17.49 27.53
CA GLY A 137 -4.59 16.80 26.32
C GLY A 137 -3.12 17.04 26.05
N THR A 138 -2.31 15.97 26.01
CA THR A 138 -0.84 16.04 25.90
C THR A 138 -0.29 15.74 24.51
N GLU A 139 -1.11 15.21 23.60
CA GLU A 139 -0.70 14.77 22.26
C GLU A 139 -1.61 15.38 21.19
N TYR A 140 -0.98 15.97 20.17
CA TYR A 140 -1.63 16.67 19.08
C TYR A 140 -0.99 16.35 17.73
N THR A 141 -1.76 16.45 16.67
CA THR A 141 -1.29 16.32 15.28
C THR A 141 -1.63 17.59 14.49
N CYS A 142 -0.84 17.88 13.44
CA CYS A 142 -1.12 18.96 12.50
C CYS A 142 -0.57 18.59 11.11
N ILE A 143 -1.40 18.72 10.07
CA ILE A 143 -0.99 18.47 8.68
C ILE A 143 -0.79 19.80 7.96
N LEU A 144 0.40 19.99 7.39
CA LEU A 144 0.79 21.23 6.70
C LEU A 144 1.11 21.00 5.22
N PRO A 145 0.79 21.96 4.33
CA PRO A 145 1.23 21.92 2.94
C PRO A 145 2.75 21.83 2.77
N CYS A 146 3.19 21.28 1.63
CA CYS A 146 4.61 20.97 1.41
C CYS A 146 5.53 22.21 1.36
N ASP A 147 4.98 23.42 1.15
CA ASP A 147 5.72 24.70 1.09
C ASP A 147 6.18 25.21 2.47
N VAL A 148 5.63 24.72 3.58
CA VAL A 148 5.96 25.21 4.93
C VAL A 148 7.32 24.67 5.40
N SER A 149 8.37 25.48 5.35
CA SER A 149 9.70 25.08 5.87
C SER A 149 9.90 25.30 7.38
N SER A 150 9.08 26.15 8.03
CA SER A 150 9.10 26.36 9.48
C SER A 150 7.72 26.74 10.04
N LEU A 151 7.52 26.48 11.33
CA LEU A 151 6.27 26.74 12.05
C LEU A 151 6.52 27.52 13.34
N LEU A 152 5.84 28.65 13.51
CA LEU A 152 5.77 29.31 14.82
C LEU A 152 4.77 28.56 15.71
N VAL A 153 5.21 28.18 16.91
CA VAL A 153 4.36 27.65 17.97
C VAL A 153 4.28 28.69 19.08
N THR A 154 3.07 29.05 19.48
CA THR A 154 2.78 30.01 20.56
C THR A 154 2.07 29.29 21.69
N ALA A 155 2.68 29.30 22.88
CA ALA A 155 2.12 28.69 24.08
C ALA A 155 1.63 29.77 25.06
N LEU A 156 0.47 29.54 25.68
CA LEU A 156 -0.12 30.44 26.65
C LEU A 156 -0.19 29.78 28.04
N VAL A 157 0.68 30.25 28.94
CA VAL A 157 0.71 29.87 30.36
C VAL A 157 -0.25 30.72 31.19
N PRO A 158 -0.79 30.20 32.32
CA PRO A 158 -1.72 30.95 33.18
C PRO A 158 -1.06 32.06 34.01
N ASP A 159 0.26 32.01 34.20
CA ASP A 159 1.09 33.04 34.85
C ASP A 159 2.31 33.35 33.95
N PRO A 160 2.58 34.61 33.59
CA PRO A 160 3.71 34.99 32.72
C PRO A 160 5.11 34.64 33.25
N LYS A 161 5.24 34.18 34.50
CA LYS A 161 6.51 33.70 35.10
C LYS A 161 6.74 32.21 34.91
N ILE A 162 5.72 31.42 34.57
CA ILE A 162 5.87 29.98 34.34
C ILE A 162 6.76 29.79 33.10
N PRO A 163 7.94 29.17 33.25
CA PRO A 163 8.83 28.96 32.12
C PRO A 163 8.34 27.81 31.23
N PHE A 164 8.25 28.09 29.93
CA PHE A 164 8.09 27.06 28.90
C PHE A 164 9.25 27.10 27.89
N THR A 165 9.50 25.96 27.25
CA THR A 165 10.44 25.82 26.13
C THR A 165 9.82 25.03 24.99
N VAL A 166 10.07 25.45 23.76
CA VAL A 166 9.70 24.73 22.53
C VAL A 166 10.97 24.07 22.00
N ASN A 167 11.00 22.73 21.97
CA ASN A 167 12.19 21.92 21.64
C ASN A 167 13.45 22.32 22.45
N GLY A 168 13.28 22.74 23.70
CA GLY A 168 14.34 23.23 24.59
C GLY A 168 14.75 24.70 24.42
N GLU A 169 14.26 25.41 23.40
CA GLU A 169 14.47 26.86 23.23
C GLU A 169 13.37 27.67 23.92
N LYS A 170 13.70 28.87 24.44
CA LYS A 170 12.79 29.63 25.33
C LYS A 170 11.84 30.55 24.56
N GLY A 171 10.55 30.42 24.84
CA GLY A 171 9.49 31.24 24.26
C GLY A 171 9.06 30.80 22.86
N ASP A 172 8.31 31.66 22.19
CA ASP A 172 7.75 31.41 20.85
C ASP A 172 8.84 31.50 19.77
N VAL A 173 9.42 30.36 19.40
CA VAL A 173 10.49 30.25 18.37
C VAL A 173 9.96 29.53 17.12
N PRO A 174 10.26 29.99 15.89
CA PRO A 174 9.97 29.25 14.67
C PRO A 174 10.75 27.94 14.57
N VAL A 175 10.05 26.80 14.66
CA VAL A 175 10.64 25.47 14.56
C VAL A 175 10.82 25.09 13.08
N PRO A 176 12.02 24.71 12.61
CA PRO A 176 12.22 24.20 11.25
C PRO A 176 11.61 22.80 11.09
N LEU A 177 10.88 22.58 9.98
CA LEU A 177 10.12 21.36 9.74
C LEU A 177 10.84 20.38 8.79
N SER A 178 10.93 19.12 9.22
CA SER A 178 11.37 17.98 8.42
C SER A 178 10.37 17.66 7.30
N VAL A 179 10.82 17.02 6.21
CA VAL A 179 10.03 16.75 5.00
C VAL A 179 8.77 15.91 5.22
N GLY A 180 8.77 15.01 6.20
CA GLY A 180 7.61 14.25 6.66
C GLY A 180 7.18 14.70 8.05
N ASN A 181 7.51 13.89 9.06
CA ASN A 181 7.09 14.11 10.44
C ASN A 181 8.13 14.90 11.25
N THR A 182 7.66 15.92 11.97
CA THR A 182 8.44 16.69 12.94
C THR A 182 7.75 16.61 14.30
N LYS A 183 8.37 15.93 15.26
CA LYS A 183 7.96 16.01 16.67
C LYS A 183 8.39 17.36 17.23
N ILE A 184 7.46 18.09 17.83
CA ILE A 184 7.70 19.30 18.60
C ILE A 184 7.27 19.03 20.04
N GLU A 185 8.16 19.28 20.99
CA GLU A 185 7.90 19.13 22.42
C GLU A 185 7.83 20.52 23.05
N VAL A 186 6.71 20.85 23.68
CA VAL A 186 6.54 22.06 24.47
C VAL A 186 6.60 21.67 25.95
N ASP A 187 7.77 21.82 26.55
CA ASP A 187 7.96 21.62 27.98
C ASP A 187 7.42 22.83 28.75
N VAL A 188 6.56 22.59 29.72
CA VAL A 188 6.20 23.56 30.76
C VAL A 188 6.72 23.04 32.09
N THR A 189 7.42 23.88 32.84
CA THR A 189 7.89 23.55 34.20
C THR A 189 7.14 24.42 35.18
N SER A 190 6.64 23.84 36.28
CA SER A 190 5.91 24.59 37.31
C SER A 190 6.79 25.68 37.93
N LEU A 191 6.16 26.70 38.53
CA LEU A 191 6.89 27.87 39.04
C LEU A 191 7.88 27.53 40.17
N ASP A 192 7.57 26.50 40.97
CA ASP A 192 8.47 25.95 42.00
C ASP A 192 9.49 24.93 41.46
N GLY A 193 9.35 24.49 40.22
CA GLY A 193 10.17 23.46 39.58
C GLY A 193 9.89 22.01 40.03
N SER A 194 8.83 21.75 40.81
CA SER A 194 8.50 20.40 41.27
C SER A 194 7.87 19.50 40.19
N ASN A 195 7.08 20.09 39.30
CA ASN A 195 6.33 19.40 38.25
C ASN A 195 6.77 19.85 36.85
N LYS A 196 6.55 18.97 35.88
CA LYS A 196 6.63 19.29 34.45
C LYS A 196 5.46 18.68 33.70
N GLN A 197 4.94 19.43 32.74
CA GLN A 197 4.01 18.93 31.74
C GLN A 197 4.66 19.07 30.37
N ILE A 198 4.53 18.05 29.52
CA ILE A 198 5.02 18.08 28.14
C ILE A 198 3.81 17.96 27.23
N TYR A 199 3.73 18.86 26.24
CA TYR A 199 2.76 18.82 25.16
C TYR A 199 3.49 18.47 23.86
N VAL A 200 3.09 17.37 23.24
CA VAL A 200 3.69 16.84 22.00
C VAL A 200 2.83 17.22 20.82
N ILE A 201 3.43 17.86 19.81
CA ILE A 201 2.80 18.14 18.52
C ILE A 201 3.55 17.35 17.45
N ILE A 202 2.89 16.43 16.77
CA ILE A 202 3.42 15.77 15.57
C ILE A 202 2.95 16.57 14.35
N VAL A 203 3.88 17.30 13.74
CA VAL A 203 3.62 18.10 12.54
C VAL A 203 4.06 17.32 11.30
N THR A 204 3.11 16.98 10.44
CA THR A 204 3.35 16.26 9.17
C THR A 204 3.25 17.24 8.00
N ARG A 205 4.35 17.48 7.29
CA ARG A 205 4.29 18.14 5.97
C ARG A 205 3.81 17.14 4.92
N LYS A 206 2.89 17.52 4.03
CA LYS A 206 2.44 16.65 2.93
C LYS A 206 3.57 16.31 1.97
N GLN A 207 3.59 15.07 1.47
CA GLN A 207 4.61 14.62 0.51
C GLN A 207 4.50 15.36 -0.83
N LEU A 208 5.61 15.95 -1.30
CA LEU A 208 5.73 16.37 -2.68
C LEU A 208 5.97 15.14 -3.57
N LEU A 209 5.01 14.81 -4.44
CA LEU A 209 5.09 13.63 -5.33
C LEU A 209 5.99 13.85 -6.56
N ARG A 210 7.19 14.42 -6.38
CA ARG A 210 8.21 14.61 -7.44
C ARG A 210 9.51 13.90 -7.05
N TYR A 211 10.07 13.12 -7.97
CA TYR A 211 11.31 12.37 -7.70
C TYR A 211 12.51 13.30 -7.46
N ALA A 212 13.17 13.11 -6.32
CA ALA A 212 14.41 13.77 -5.95
C ALA A 212 15.55 12.76 -5.82
N LYS A 213 16.70 13.08 -6.40
CA LYS A 213 17.89 12.22 -6.49
C LYS A 213 18.91 12.65 -5.43
N LEU A 214 19.15 11.76 -4.47
CA LEU A 214 20.14 11.92 -3.40
C LEU A 214 21.56 12.01 -3.97
N SER A 215 22.40 12.81 -3.32
CA SER A 215 23.81 13.01 -3.67
C SER A 215 24.75 11.89 -3.19
N SER A 216 24.35 11.12 -2.17
CA SER A 216 25.08 9.96 -1.62
C SER A 216 24.13 8.91 -1.02
N ASP A 217 24.66 7.69 -0.75
CA ASP A 217 24.06 6.63 0.07
C ASP A 217 22.57 6.28 -0.21
N ILE A 218 22.21 6.25 -1.50
CA ILE A 218 20.86 5.96 -2.02
C ILE A 218 20.18 4.78 -1.30
N GLN A 219 20.91 3.69 -1.03
CA GLN A 219 20.32 2.43 -0.59
C GLN A 219 19.83 2.44 0.87
N LYS A 220 20.41 3.26 1.76
CA LYS A 220 19.95 3.39 3.16
C LYS A 220 18.73 4.32 3.26
N TYR A 221 18.72 5.37 2.45
CA TYR A 221 17.78 6.48 2.55
C TYR A 221 16.59 6.38 1.59
N SER A 222 16.51 5.32 0.78
CA SER A 222 15.45 5.08 -0.19
C SER A 222 14.40 4.09 0.33
N CYS A 223 13.12 4.42 0.14
CA CYS A 223 12.04 3.48 0.42
C CYS A 223 12.15 2.24 -0.50
N PRO A 224 12.07 1.01 0.05
CA PRO A 224 12.11 -0.23 -0.74
C PRO A 224 11.02 -0.37 -1.81
N ILE A 225 9.96 0.45 -1.75
CA ILE A 225 8.76 0.32 -2.59
C ILE A 225 8.59 1.48 -3.57
N THR A 226 8.71 2.74 -3.14
CA THR A 226 8.62 3.90 -4.08
C THR A 226 9.91 4.07 -4.89
N LEU A 227 11.02 3.48 -4.43
CA LEU A 227 12.38 3.65 -4.95
C LEU A 227 12.91 5.11 -4.94
N THR A 228 12.23 5.98 -4.21
CA THR A 228 12.60 7.39 -3.94
C THR A 228 13.23 7.51 -2.55
N PRO A 229 13.68 8.71 -2.11
CA PRO A 229 13.94 8.94 -0.69
C PRO A 229 12.70 8.63 0.17
N LEU A 230 12.94 8.27 1.43
CA LEU A 230 11.91 8.05 2.44
C LEU A 230 11.14 9.34 2.77
N TYR A 231 9.89 9.18 3.22
CA TYR A 231 8.99 10.24 3.69
C TYR A 231 8.17 9.70 4.87
N ALA A 232 8.14 10.41 6.00
CA ALA A 232 7.60 9.91 7.27
C ALA A 232 8.09 8.46 7.56
N PRO A 233 9.41 8.27 7.76
CA PRO A 233 10.01 6.95 7.78
C PRO A 233 9.57 6.12 8.99
N ILE A 234 9.08 4.92 8.72
CA ILE A 234 8.76 3.90 9.73
C ILE A 234 9.73 2.74 9.59
N THR A 235 10.38 2.39 10.70
CA THR A 235 11.29 1.25 10.82
C THR A 235 10.57 0.09 11.50
N ILE A 236 10.73 -1.13 10.96
CA ILE A 236 10.18 -2.36 11.56
C ILE A 236 11.11 -2.87 12.66
N GLN A 237 10.63 -2.92 13.90
CA GLN A 237 11.38 -3.43 15.05
C GLN A 237 11.74 -4.92 14.85
N GLY A 238 13.00 -5.28 15.13
CA GLY A 238 13.49 -6.66 14.99
C GLY A 238 13.82 -7.12 13.57
N SER A 239 13.59 -6.30 12.53
CA SER A 239 13.96 -6.62 11.16
C SER A 239 15.49 -6.76 10.98
N SER A 240 15.92 -7.78 10.23
CA SER A 240 17.33 -8.05 9.93
C SER A 240 17.50 -8.52 8.48
N PRO A 241 18.10 -7.72 7.57
CA PRO A 241 18.57 -6.34 7.79
C PRO A 241 17.43 -5.39 8.19
N GLN A 242 17.78 -4.23 8.74
CA GLN A 242 16.80 -3.22 9.14
C GLN A 242 15.95 -2.77 7.95
N HIS A 243 14.63 -2.92 8.06
CA HIS A 243 13.66 -2.53 7.06
C HIS A 243 12.96 -1.22 7.47
N THR A 244 13.06 -0.21 6.62
CA THR A 244 12.44 1.11 6.81
C THR A 244 11.67 1.50 5.55
N PHE A 245 10.46 2.01 5.70
CA PHE A 245 9.54 2.37 4.61
C PHE A 245 8.96 3.78 4.82
N SER A 246 8.38 4.37 3.78
CA SER A 246 7.58 5.59 3.92
C SER A 246 6.20 5.26 4.47
N ALA A 247 5.69 6.04 5.45
CA ALA A 247 4.48 5.68 6.20
C ALA A 247 3.27 5.28 5.33
N PRO A 248 2.82 6.06 4.31
CA PRO A 248 1.60 5.74 3.56
C PRO A 248 1.61 4.36 2.91
N ILE A 249 2.80 3.90 2.52
CA ILE A 249 3.01 2.60 1.85
C ILE A 249 2.93 1.44 2.85
N LEU A 250 3.55 1.63 4.02
CA LEU A 250 3.59 0.60 5.06
C LEU A 250 2.23 0.46 5.75
N ASP A 251 1.51 1.58 5.89
CA ASP A 251 0.15 1.62 6.42
C ASP A 251 -0.82 0.86 5.51
N GLU A 252 -0.86 1.12 4.20
CA GLU A 252 -1.67 0.33 3.26
C GLU A 252 -1.27 -1.15 3.24
N PHE A 253 0.03 -1.44 3.23
CA PHE A 253 0.50 -2.83 3.22
C PHE A 253 0.24 -3.62 4.51
N THR A 254 0.04 -2.95 5.65
CA THR A 254 -0.27 -3.60 6.94
C THR A 254 -1.75 -3.52 7.35
N LYS A 255 -2.54 -2.66 6.67
CA LYS A 255 -4.00 -2.45 6.81
C LYS A 255 -4.86 -3.71 6.93
N THR A 256 -4.44 -4.82 6.30
CA THR A 256 -5.11 -6.13 6.36
C THR A 256 -4.15 -7.29 6.64
N SER A 257 -2.89 -7.03 6.99
CA SER A 257 -1.82 -8.04 6.92
C SER A 257 -0.71 -7.72 7.92
N LYS A 258 -0.63 -8.48 9.02
CA LYS A 258 0.37 -8.27 10.08
C LYS A 258 1.71 -8.94 9.75
N VAL A 259 2.25 -8.72 8.55
CA VAL A 259 3.57 -9.23 8.14
C VAL A 259 4.43 -8.13 7.49
N ASP A 260 5.75 -8.25 7.64
CA ASP A 260 6.76 -7.42 6.97
C ASP A 260 6.60 -7.45 5.43
N PRO A 261 6.48 -6.29 4.74
CA PRO A 261 6.22 -6.24 3.30
C PRO A 261 7.28 -6.84 2.38
N LEU A 262 8.50 -7.11 2.86
CA LEU A 262 9.62 -7.63 2.08
C LEU A 262 9.92 -9.10 2.40
N ASN A 263 9.83 -9.49 3.67
CA ASN A 263 10.23 -10.83 4.11
C ASN A 263 9.06 -11.68 4.67
N GLU A 264 7.83 -11.19 4.74
CA GLU A 264 6.64 -11.92 5.22
C GLU A 264 6.81 -12.53 6.64
N MET A 265 7.66 -11.96 7.50
CA MET A 265 7.70 -12.32 8.93
C MET A 265 6.56 -11.64 9.68
N PRO A 266 5.89 -12.33 10.64
CA PRO A 266 4.86 -11.72 11.47
C PRO A 266 5.33 -10.49 12.26
N LEU A 267 4.47 -9.48 12.34
CA LEU A 267 4.69 -8.24 13.07
C LEU A 267 4.17 -8.38 14.51
N THR A 268 5.07 -8.24 15.48
CA THR A 268 4.78 -8.34 16.93
C THR A 268 4.11 -7.06 17.46
N GLY A 269 3.66 -7.04 18.73
CA GLY A 269 2.88 -5.92 19.28
C GLY A 269 3.51 -4.53 19.11
N GLU A 270 4.82 -4.40 19.33
CA GLU A 270 5.58 -3.15 19.22
C GLU A 270 6.46 -3.12 17.95
N TRP A 271 5.89 -3.46 16.80
CA TRP A 271 6.65 -3.54 15.53
C TRP A 271 6.97 -2.18 14.88
N ARG A 272 6.21 -1.12 15.18
CA ARG A 272 6.21 0.18 14.47
C ARG A 272 7.08 1.21 15.20
N ILE A 273 8.20 1.64 14.59
CA ILE A 273 9.03 2.73 15.11
C ILE A 273 8.99 3.92 14.14
N GLU A 274 8.50 5.07 14.58
CA GLU A 274 8.54 6.31 13.79
C GLU A 274 9.91 7.01 13.94
N ASP A 275 10.64 7.16 12.83
CA ASP A 275 12.03 7.61 12.85
C ASP A 275 12.17 9.11 12.54
N PHE A 276 11.74 9.94 13.49
CA PHE A 276 11.90 11.41 13.44
C PHE A 276 13.37 11.85 13.26
N GLY A 277 14.33 11.02 13.68
CA GLY A 277 15.76 11.26 13.49
C GLY A 277 16.18 11.12 12.03
N MET A 278 15.68 10.09 11.36
CA MET A 278 15.84 9.88 9.92
C MET A 278 15.17 11.01 9.11
N ASP A 279 13.96 11.43 9.47
CA ASP A 279 13.25 12.52 8.80
C ASP A 279 14.04 13.85 8.89
N LYS A 280 14.57 14.18 10.08
CA LYS A 280 15.45 15.33 10.32
C LYS A 280 16.77 15.23 9.56
N HIS A 281 17.38 14.05 9.46
CA HIS A 281 18.61 13.83 8.68
C HIS A 281 18.37 13.98 7.18
N LEU A 282 17.35 13.32 6.64
CA LEU A 282 16.95 13.40 5.22
C LEU A 282 16.71 14.86 4.80
N SER A 283 16.03 15.62 5.65
CA SER A 283 15.75 17.05 5.48
C SER A 283 17.00 17.94 5.37
N GLN A 284 18.15 17.44 5.84
CA GLN A 284 19.47 18.08 5.77
C GLN A 284 20.36 17.54 4.64
N MET A 285 19.87 16.65 3.78
CA MET A 285 20.62 16.14 2.63
C MET A 285 20.44 17.02 1.39
N GLU A 286 21.53 17.23 0.65
CA GLU A 286 21.48 17.84 -0.70
C GLU A 286 20.86 16.85 -1.70
N VAL A 287 19.81 17.30 -2.40
CA VAL A 287 19.18 16.58 -3.51
C VAL A 287 19.29 17.35 -4.82
N THR A 288 19.12 16.63 -5.93
CA THR A 288 18.92 17.20 -7.27
C THR A 288 17.65 16.64 -7.88
N VAL A 289 16.88 17.47 -8.57
CA VAL A 289 15.61 17.08 -9.18
C VAL A 289 15.79 17.01 -10.70
N PRO A 290 15.60 15.85 -11.34
CA PRO A 290 15.58 15.74 -12.80
C PRO A 290 14.45 16.60 -13.38
N LEU A 291 14.74 17.35 -14.46
CA LEU A 291 13.79 18.26 -15.09
C LEU A 291 13.33 17.72 -16.45
N ALA A 292 12.07 17.97 -16.83
CA ALA A 292 11.55 17.55 -18.13
C ALA A 292 12.35 18.05 -19.34
N ASN A 293 13.08 19.16 -19.21
CA ASN A 293 13.93 19.71 -20.27
C ASN A 293 15.34 19.10 -20.37
N GLY A 294 15.54 17.92 -19.76
CA GLY A 294 16.80 17.18 -19.75
C GLY A 294 17.90 17.76 -18.86
N GLY A 295 17.61 18.86 -18.15
CA GLY A 295 18.46 19.35 -17.08
C GLY A 295 18.22 18.63 -15.74
N SER A 296 18.92 19.10 -14.72
CA SER A 296 18.60 18.88 -13.32
C SER A 296 18.51 20.24 -12.63
N SER A 297 17.81 20.32 -11.50
CA SER A 297 17.88 21.48 -10.61
C SER A 297 19.31 21.74 -10.14
N GLU A 298 19.56 22.95 -9.64
CA GLU A 298 20.67 23.17 -8.71
C GLU A 298 20.51 22.26 -7.47
N LYS A 299 21.59 22.07 -6.73
CA LYS A 299 21.53 21.37 -5.44
C LYS A 299 20.71 22.20 -4.45
N ILE A 300 19.70 21.58 -3.87
CA ILE A 300 18.83 22.18 -2.85
C ILE A 300 18.69 21.21 -1.67
N MET A 301 18.36 21.71 -0.49
CA MET A 301 18.11 20.87 0.67
C MET A 301 16.79 20.11 0.45
N PHE A 302 16.69 18.86 0.90
CA PHE A 302 15.46 18.07 0.71
C PHE A 302 14.22 18.75 1.34
N SER A 303 14.42 19.47 2.45
CA SER A 303 13.42 20.31 3.13
C SER A 303 12.91 21.52 2.31
N GLU A 304 13.65 21.95 1.28
CA GLU A 304 13.37 23.11 0.42
C GLU A 304 12.68 22.73 -0.90
N LEU A 305 12.36 21.44 -1.12
CA LEU A 305 11.68 21.00 -2.34
C LEU A 305 10.34 21.72 -2.57
N GLY A 306 9.51 21.83 -1.53
CA GLY A 306 8.18 22.45 -1.61
C GLY A 306 8.22 23.95 -1.93
N THR A 307 9.18 24.68 -1.35
CA THR A 307 9.36 26.13 -1.60
C THR A 307 9.92 26.41 -3.00
N ASN A 308 10.60 25.45 -3.64
CA ASN A 308 11.19 25.59 -4.97
C ASN A 308 10.31 25.03 -6.12
N THR A 309 9.10 24.54 -5.83
CA THR A 309 8.19 23.88 -6.79
C THR A 309 7.98 24.63 -8.12
N GLY A 310 7.88 25.96 -8.07
CA GLY A 310 7.77 26.80 -9.27
C GLY A 310 9.01 26.83 -10.17
N ILE A 311 10.21 26.64 -9.60
CA ILE A 311 11.48 26.53 -10.35
C ILE A 311 11.65 25.11 -10.91
N LEU A 312 11.12 24.10 -10.21
CA LEU A 312 11.21 22.69 -10.62
C LEU A 312 10.26 22.33 -11.77
N SER A 313 9.14 23.04 -11.91
CA SER A 313 8.08 22.74 -12.89
C SER A 313 8.35 23.36 -14.26
N GLN A 314 9.30 22.81 -15.00
CA GLN A 314 9.76 23.34 -16.31
C GLN A 314 9.26 22.49 -17.49
N LEU A 315 8.76 23.14 -18.55
CA LEU A 315 8.32 22.46 -19.78
C LEU A 315 9.51 21.90 -20.60
N PRO A 316 9.30 20.81 -21.38
CA PRO A 316 10.34 20.22 -22.23
C PRO A 316 10.72 21.09 -23.45
N LYS A 317 11.96 20.96 -23.95
CA LYS A 317 12.53 21.78 -25.04
C LYS A 317 12.22 21.24 -26.45
N PHE A 318 10.98 20.85 -26.72
CA PHE A 318 10.56 20.42 -28.07
C PHE A 318 9.94 21.57 -28.87
N GLU A 319 10.02 21.48 -30.19
CA GLU A 319 9.28 22.37 -31.10
C GLU A 319 7.76 22.09 -31.01
N ASP A 320 6.92 23.11 -31.21
CA ASP A 320 5.47 22.92 -31.18
C ASP A 320 4.97 22.17 -32.42
N PHE A 321 4.59 20.90 -32.23
CA PHE A 321 4.04 20.03 -33.27
C PHE A 321 2.60 20.41 -33.70
N GLY A 322 1.94 21.36 -33.02
CA GLY A 322 0.51 21.72 -33.11
C GLY A 322 -0.07 22.12 -34.48
N PHE A 323 0.74 22.23 -35.53
CA PHE A 323 0.33 22.77 -36.84
C PHE A 323 -0.25 21.75 -37.84
N LYS A 324 -0.50 20.50 -37.43
CA LYS A 324 -0.86 19.39 -38.37
C LYS A 324 -2.30 18.88 -38.29
N TYR A 325 -3.05 19.19 -37.24
CA TYR A 325 -4.31 18.49 -36.94
C TYR A 325 -5.53 19.11 -37.63
N ARG A 326 -5.65 18.89 -38.94
CA ARG A 326 -6.91 19.06 -39.70
C ARG A 326 -7.23 17.78 -40.46
N THR A 327 -7.57 16.75 -39.70
CA THR A 327 -8.04 15.45 -40.20
C THR A 327 -9.57 15.48 -40.21
N GLU A 328 -10.20 15.41 -41.39
CA GLU A 328 -11.65 15.20 -41.48
C GLU A 328 -11.99 13.82 -40.92
N CYS A 329 -12.69 13.79 -39.78
CA CYS A 329 -12.95 12.57 -39.01
C CYS A 329 -14.48 12.36 -38.89
N PRO A 330 -15.17 11.99 -39.99
CA PRO A 330 -16.62 12.01 -40.06
C PRO A 330 -17.27 11.10 -39.01
N VAL A 331 -18.42 11.53 -38.48
CA VAL A 331 -19.20 10.76 -37.51
C VAL A 331 -20.28 9.96 -38.23
N THR A 332 -20.19 8.63 -38.18
CA THR A 332 -21.20 7.70 -38.73
C THR A 332 -22.27 7.29 -37.72
N HIS A 333 -22.14 7.76 -36.48
CA HIS A 333 -23.03 7.47 -35.36
C HIS A 333 -24.44 8.02 -35.57
N LYS A 334 -25.43 7.36 -34.97
CA LYS A 334 -26.84 7.79 -34.98
C LYS A 334 -27.30 8.07 -33.56
N LEU A 335 -27.91 9.23 -33.37
CA LEU A 335 -28.55 9.61 -32.12
C LEU A 335 -29.78 8.72 -31.85
N GLU A 336 -29.72 7.89 -30.82
CA GLU A 336 -30.77 6.94 -30.46
C GLU A 336 -31.07 6.99 -28.95
N VAL A 337 -32.36 7.02 -28.59
CA VAL A 337 -32.80 7.02 -27.18
C VAL A 337 -32.96 5.59 -26.69
N ARG A 338 -32.05 5.17 -25.80
CA ARG A 338 -31.81 3.74 -25.48
C ARG A 338 -32.74 3.21 -24.38
N GLY A 339 -32.73 1.89 -24.16
CA GLY A 339 -33.61 1.23 -23.19
C GLY A 339 -33.34 1.68 -21.75
N TRP A 340 -32.08 1.64 -21.33
CA TRP A 340 -31.62 2.10 -20.01
C TRP A 340 -31.90 3.58 -19.78
N GLU A 341 -31.71 4.42 -20.80
CA GLU A 341 -31.97 5.87 -20.75
C GLU A 341 -33.44 6.17 -20.43
N LYS A 342 -34.37 5.38 -20.97
CA LYS A 342 -35.81 5.47 -20.67
C LYS A 342 -36.17 4.99 -19.28
N GLN A 343 -35.35 4.12 -18.66
CA GLN A 343 -35.51 3.70 -17.26
C GLN A 343 -35.02 4.78 -16.28
N LEU A 344 -33.95 5.50 -16.64
CA LEU A 344 -33.47 6.68 -15.90
C LEU A 344 -34.42 7.89 -16.03
N GLN A 345 -35.27 7.95 -17.06
CA GLN A 345 -36.25 9.02 -17.27
C GLN A 345 -37.52 8.85 -16.40
N GLN A 346 -37.35 8.91 -15.08
CA GLN A 346 -38.45 8.85 -14.12
C GLN A 346 -39.49 9.99 -14.31
N ILE A 347 -40.68 9.79 -13.76
CA ILE A 347 -41.78 10.76 -13.79
C ILE A 347 -41.67 11.69 -12.58
N TYR A 348 -40.80 12.69 -12.67
CA TYR A 348 -40.87 13.85 -11.77
C TYR A 348 -42.08 14.73 -12.12
N ASP A 349 -42.67 15.37 -11.11
CA ASP A 349 -43.62 16.49 -11.31
C ASP A 349 -42.96 17.68 -12.02
N GLU A 350 -41.65 17.86 -11.80
CA GLU A 350 -40.88 18.92 -12.43
C GLU A 350 -40.38 18.50 -13.81
N THR A 351 -40.96 19.11 -14.85
CA THR A 351 -40.65 18.84 -16.26
C THR A 351 -39.79 19.93 -16.92
N ASN A 352 -39.47 21.02 -16.21
CA ASN A 352 -38.66 22.10 -16.76
C ASN A 352 -37.16 21.75 -16.76
N ALA A 353 -36.59 21.65 -17.97
CA ALA A 353 -35.18 21.43 -18.23
C ALA A 353 -34.22 22.26 -17.35
N THR A 354 -34.47 23.56 -17.16
CA THR A 354 -33.52 24.43 -16.44
C THR A 354 -33.46 24.14 -14.95
N LYS A 355 -34.59 23.78 -14.34
CA LYS A 355 -34.65 23.36 -12.93
C LYS A 355 -34.05 21.98 -12.70
N LEU A 356 -34.22 21.06 -13.67
CA LEU A 356 -33.58 19.74 -13.62
C LEU A 356 -32.05 19.86 -13.71
N ILE A 357 -31.54 20.74 -14.58
CA ILE A 357 -30.11 21.06 -14.67
C ILE A 357 -29.59 21.65 -13.35
N SER A 358 -30.26 22.67 -12.79
CA SER A 358 -29.77 23.30 -11.54
C SER A 358 -29.80 22.33 -10.35
N LYS A 359 -30.76 21.39 -10.30
CA LYS A 359 -30.77 20.30 -9.31
C LYS A 359 -29.59 19.33 -9.49
N ALA A 360 -29.26 18.98 -10.73
CA ALA A 360 -28.11 18.12 -11.01
C ALA A 360 -26.79 18.81 -10.61
N GLU A 361 -26.64 20.10 -10.91
CA GLU A 361 -25.49 20.94 -10.51
C GLU A 361 -25.39 21.15 -8.99
N GLU A 362 -26.50 21.05 -8.26
CA GLU A 362 -26.57 21.10 -6.80
C GLU A 362 -26.16 19.75 -6.17
N SER A 363 -26.74 18.64 -6.62
CA SER A 363 -26.34 17.30 -6.18
C SER A 363 -24.88 16.97 -6.54
N LEU A 364 -24.37 17.43 -7.68
CA LEU A 364 -22.94 17.26 -8.00
C LEU A 364 -22.02 18.06 -7.08
N ARG A 365 -22.42 19.25 -6.60
CA ARG A 365 -21.67 19.97 -5.56
C ARG A 365 -21.68 19.20 -4.25
N ARG A 366 -22.84 18.71 -3.82
CA ARG A 366 -22.99 17.91 -2.60
C ARG A 366 -22.21 16.59 -2.66
N TYR A 367 -22.16 15.95 -3.83
CA TYR A 367 -21.29 14.79 -4.09
C TYR A 367 -19.81 15.10 -3.79
N PHE A 368 -19.25 16.16 -4.39
CA PHE A 368 -17.85 16.55 -4.16
C PHE A 368 -17.56 17.06 -2.73
N GLU A 369 -18.58 17.55 -2.00
CA GLU A 369 -18.45 17.86 -0.56
C GLU A 369 -18.25 16.61 0.29
N LEU A 370 -19.04 15.56 0.02
CA LEU A 370 -19.18 14.32 0.80
C LEU A 370 -18.16 13.22 0.49
N LEU A 371 -17.38 13.35 -0.59
CA LEU A 371 -16.33 12.39 -0.94
C LEU A 371 -15.30 12.23 0.21
N PRO A 372 -14.86 11.00 0.54
CA PRO A 372 -13.86 10.76 1.59
C PRO A 372 -12.52 11.44 1.27
N LYS A 373 -12.05 12.34 2.15
CA LYS A 373 -10.81 13.11 1.94
C LYS A 373 -9.56 12.48 2.55
N ASN A 374 -9.69 11.74 3.65
CA ASN A 374 -8.57 11.26 4.48
C ASN A 374 -8.73 9.79 4.95
N ASN A 375 -9.10 8.85 4.07
CA ASN A 375 -9.18 7.38 4.33
C ASN A 375 -10.07 6.91 5.53
N ARG A 376 -10.73 7.84 6.25
CA ARG A 376 -11.71 7.55 7.31
C ARG A 376 -13.00 7.04 6.66
N ARG A 377 -13.52 5.90 7.13
CA ARG A 377 -14.84 5.41 6.72
C ARG A 377 -15.92 6.34 7.30
N HIS A 378 -16.50 7.18 6.45
CA HIS A 378 -17.69 7.93 6.81
C HIS A 378 -18.90 7.00 6.80
N GLN A 379 -19.65 6.98 7.90
CA GLN A 379 -20.99 6.42 7.93
C GLN A 379 -21.95 7.53 7.49
N TYR A 380 -22.65 7.31 6.38
CA TYR A 380 -23.61 8.26 5.82
C TYR A 380 -25.03 7.92 6.30
N ASP A 381 -25.87 8.93 6.49
CA ASP A 381 -27.30 8.74 6.72
C ASP A 381 -28.01 8.22 5.46
N GLU A 382 -29.13 7.53 5.65
CA GLU A 382 -29.89 6.90 4.54
C GLU A 382 -30.36 7.96 3.52
N GLY A 383 -29.72 7.95 2.34
CA GLY A 383 -30.02 8.87 1.24
C GLY A 383 -29.15 10.14 1.13
N ASP A 384 -28.23 10.42 2.09
CA ASP A 384 -27.21 11.49 1.96
C ASP A 384 -25.82 10.91 1.61
N SER A 385 -25.77 9.77 0.91
CA SER A 385 -24.50 9.18 0.45
C SER A 385 -24.01 9.84 -0.85
N PRO A 386 -22.69 9.84 -1.14
CA PRO A 386 -22.15 10.31 -2.42
C PRO A 386 -22.81 9.61 -3.63
N MET A 387 -23.13 8.32 -3.51
CA MET A 387 -23.77 7.52 -4.55
C MET A 387 -25.21 7.94 -4.83
N ASP A 388 -25.98 8.33 -3.81
CA ASP A 388 -27.35 8.82 -3.97
C ASP A 388 -27.38 10.18 -4.67
N HIS A 389 -26.49 11.11 -4.29
CA HIS A 389 -26.36 12.42 -4.97
C HIS A 389 -25.96 12.30 -6.44
N LEU A 390 -24.98 11.43 -6.74
CA LEU A 390 -24.55 11.18 -8.12
C LEU A 390 -25.65 10.49 -8.94
N SER A 391 -26.39 9.56 -8.34
CA SER A 391 -27.55 8.92 -8.98
C SER A 391 -28.69 9.92 -9.23
N HIS A 392 -28.99 10.82 -8.29
CA HIS A 392 -29.97 11.89 -8.46
C HIS A 392 -29.59 12.86 -9.60
N ALA A 393 -28.32 13.26 -9.69
CA ALA A 393 -27.81 14.07 -10.80
C ALA A 393 -27.95 13.36 -12.16
N THR A 394 -27.61 12.06 -12.22
CA THR A 394 -27.77 11.21 -13.41
C THR A 394 -29.22 11.17 -13.90
N VAL A 395 -30.17 10.91 -12.99
CA VAL A 395 -31.61 10.89 -13.30
C VAL A 395 -32.11 12.27 -13.75
N CYS A 396 -31.63 13.36 -13.13
CA CYS A 396 -31.98 14.72 -13.51
C CYS A 396 -31.49 15.08 -14.94
N TYR A 397 -30.26 14.75 -15.33
CA TYR A 397 -29.79 14.96 -16.71
C TYR A 397 -30.51 14.08 -17.74
N ALA A 398 -30.75 12.79 -17.42
CA ALA A 398 -31.52 11.90 -18.29
C ALA A 398 -32.96 12.41 -18.50
N THR A 399 -33.58 12.95 -17.46
CA THR A 399 -34.92 13.57 -17.51
C THR A 399 -34.90 14.90 -18.27
N ALA A 400 -33.86 15.72 -18.13
CA ALA A 400 -33.72 16.95 -18.92
C ALA A 400 -33.62 16.66 -20.44
N LEU A 401 -32.89 15.61 -20.84
CA LEU A 401 -32.79 15.17 -22.25
C LEU A 401 -34.14 14.82 -22.88
N LYS A 402 -35.12 14.32 -22.11
CA LYS A 402 -36.50 14.06 -22.58
C LYS A 402 -37.18 15.32 -23.13
N SER A 403 -36.82 16.50 -22.61
CA SER A 403 -37.31 17.81 -23.07
C SER A 403 -36.41 18.47 -24.12
N LYS A 404 -35.11 18.14 -24.14
CA LYS A 404 -34.09 18.70 -25.02
C LYS A 404 -33.19 17.63 -25.66
N PRO A 405 -33.72 16.73 -26.50
CA PRO A 405 -32.97 15.56 -26.99
C PRO A 405 -31.84 15.89 -27.98
N LYS A 406 -31.72 17.16 -28.42
CA LYS A 406 -30.66 17.65 -29.32
C LYS A 406 -29.62 18.55 -28.63
N ASP A 407 -29.64 18.63 -27.30
CA ASP A 407 -28.67 19.43 -26.54
C ASP A 407 -27.39 18.61 -26.28
N ALA A 408 -26.37 18.83 -27.12
CA ALA A 408 -25.09 18.13 -27.03
C ALA A 408 -24.40 18.29 -25.65
N ASN A 409 -24.67 19.37 -24.92
CA ASN A 409 -24.12 19.54 -23.57
C ASN A 409 -24.81 18.63 -22.55
N LEU A 410 -26.12 18.40 -22.66
CA LEU A 410 -26.83 17.47 -21.77
C LEU A 410 -26.39 16.01 -21.99
N HIS A 411 -26.10 15.61 -23.23
CA HIS A 411 -25.51 14.30 -23.51
C HIS A 411 -24.11 14.16 -22.89
N LEU A 412 -23.27 15.20 -22.98
CA LEU A 412 -21.97 15.24 -22.29
C LEU A 412 -22.11 15.16 -20.76
N GLN A 413 -23.00 15.93 -20.14
CA GLN A 413 -23.17 15.89 -18.68
C GLN A 413 -23.69 14.53 -18.20
N LEU A 414 -24.66 13.91 -18.89
CA LEU A 414 -25.11 12.56 -18.57
C LEU A 414 -23.98 11.53 -18.74
N GLY A 415 -23.17 11.64 -19.80
CA GLY A 415 -21.99 10.79 -19.98
C GLY A 415 -20.99 10.92 -18.83
N LEU A 416 -20.72 12.14 -18.38
CA LEU A 416 -19.84 12.41 -17.25
C LEU A 416 -20.36 11.79 -15.95
N THR A 417 -21.65 11.91 -15.64
CA THR A 417 -22.20 11.30 -14.41
C THR A 417 -22.23 9.76 -14.45
N LEU A 418 -22.32 9.16 -15.65
CA LEU A 418 -22.26 7.70 -15.82
C LEU A 418 -20.83 7.15 -15.75
N GLU A 419 -19.85 7.86 -16.31
CA GLU A 419 -18.41 7.55 -16.15
C GLU A 419 -17.98 7.72 -14.69
N GLU A 420 -18.42 8.80 -14.04
CA GLU A 420 -18.18 9.06 -12.61
C GLU A 420 -18.76 7.96 -11.72
N LYS A 421 -19.98 7.46 -12.02
CA LYS A 421 -20.60 6.38 -11.24
C LYS A 421 -19.79 5.09 -11.30
N TYR A 422 -19.27 4.73 -12.48
CA TYR A 422 -18.40 3.56 -12.63
C TYR A 422 -17.15 3.67 -11.73
N TYR A 423 -16.51 4.83 -11.71
CA TYR A 423 -15.32 5.03 -10.86
C TYR A 423 -15.67 5.08 -9.37
N LEU A 424 -16.80 5.68 -8.96
CA LEU A 424 -17.22 5.71 -7.55
C LEU A 424 -17.42 4.30 -6.95
N GLU A 425 -17.97 3.38 -7.74
CA GLU A 425 -18.13 1.96 -7.38
C GLU A 425 -16.76 1.28 -7.18
N ASP A 426 -15.87 1.35 -8.18
CA ASP A 426 -14.58 0.65 -8.17
C ASP A 426 -13.59 1.23 -7.13
N LEU A 427 -13.52 2.56 -7.03
CA LEU A 427 -12.58 3.29 -6.16
C LEU A 427 -12.92 3.18 -4.66
N PHE A 428 -14.21 3.23 -4.29
CA PHE A 428 -14.63 3.43 -2.90
C PHE A 428 -15.51 2.32 -2.29
N SER A 429 -16.00 1.34 -3.08
CA SER A 429 -16.92 0.29 -2.61
C SER A 429 -18.19 0.84 -1.93
N LEU A 430 -18.70 1.99 -2.39
CA LEU A 430 -19.96 2.58 -1.92
C LEU A 430 -21.17 1.88 -2.57
N GLU A 431 -21.28 0.58 -2.34
CA GLU A 431 -22.44 -0.23 -2.75
C GLU A 431 -23.68 0.17 -1.96
N LYS A 432 -24.72 0.59 -2.67
CA LYS A 432 -26.05 0.82 -2.09
C LYS A 432 -26.78 -0.52 -1.97
N THR A 433 -26.69 -1.16 -0.80
CA THR A 433 -27.36 -2.44 -0.47
C THR A 433 -28.88 -2.29 -0.26
N SER A 434 -29.57 -1.62 -1.18
CA SER A 434 -31.03 -1.45 -1.18
C SER A 434 -31.72 -2.49 -2.05
N ALA A 435 -32.47 -3.40 -1.43
CA ALA A 435 -33.28 -4.39 -2.13
C ALA A 435 -34.50 -3.75 -2.82
N GLY A 436 -34.33 -3.26 -4.06
CA GLY A 436 -35.45 -2.76 -4.87
C GLY A 436 -35.15 -1.98 -6.16
N GLU A 437 -33.95 -1.43 -6.35
CA GLU A 437 -33.65 -0.59 -7.53
C GLU A 437 -33.26 -1.45 -8.76
N ILE A 438 -33.99 -1.29 -9.87
CA ILE A 438 -33.98 -2.23 -11.02
C ILE A 438 -32.85 -1.95 -12.04
N THR A 439 -32.09 -0.87 -11.89
CA THR A 439 -30.98 -0.49 -12.79
C THR A 439 -29.62 -1.04 -12.31
N GLY A 440 -29.46 -2.37 -12.35
CA GLY A 440 -28.20 -3.07 -12.06
C GLY A 440 -28.31 -4.58 -12.31
N SER A 441 -29.36 -5.20 -11.74
CA SER A 441 -29.62 -6.65 -11.77
C SER A 441 -29.48 -7.33 -13.15
N ASN A 442 -29.85 -6.69 -14.26
CA ASN A 442 -29.69 -7.28 -15.61
C ASN A 442 -28.24 -7.30 -16.13
N PHE A 443 -27.34 -6.49 -15.59
CA PHE A 443 -25.90 -6.56 -15.91
C PHE A 443 -25.23 -7.58 -15.01
N GLU A 444 -25.45 -7.51 -13.70
CA GLU A 444 -24.95 -8.48 -12.72
C GLU A 444 -25.38 -9.90 -13.04
N ALA A 445 -26.66 -10.14 -13.35
CA ALA A 445 -27.14 -11.47 -13.75
C ALA A 445 -26.57 -11.93 -15.11
N ARG A 446 -26.06 -11.03 -15.96
CA ARG A 446 -25.37 -11.38 -17.22
C ARG A 446 -23.88 -11.63 -17.03
N GLU A 447 -23.20 -10.90 -16.14
CA GLU A 447 -21.82 -11.24 -15.76
C GLU A 447 -21.77 -12.49 -14.90
N SER A 448 -22.78 -12.72 -14.04
CA SER A 448 -23.06 -14.01 -13.41
C SER A 448 -23.28 -15.06 -14.50
N SER A 449 -24.31 -14.96 -15.36
CA SER A 449 -24.55 -15.96 -16.42
C SER A 449 -23.30 -16.27 -17.25
N LYS A 450 -22.52 -15.26 -17.66
CA LYS A 450 -21.25 -15.48 -18.38
C LYS A 450 -20.19 -16.16 -17.52
N SER A 451 -20.07 -15.83 -16.23
CA SER A 451 -19.15 -16.55 -15.33
C SER A 451 -19.66 -17.96 -15.07
N ASP A 452 -20.91 -18.14 -14.68
CA ASP A 452 -21.61 -19.42 -14.46
C ASP A 452 -21.49 -20.33 -15.69
N GLU A 453 -21.63 -19.80 -16.91
CA GLU A 453 -21.39 -20.52 -18.18
C GLU A 453 -19.90 -20.90 -18.34
N CYS A 454 -18.96 -19.97 -18.10
CA CYS A 454 -17.53 -20.26 -18.12
C CYS A 454 -17.13 -21.31 -17.06
N ASP A 455 -17.67 -21.19 -15.86
CA ASP A 455 -17.39 -22.02 -14.68
C ASP A 455 -18.06 -23.39 -14.84
N ALA A 456 -19.19 -23.49 -15.55
CA ALA A 456 -19.79 -24.75 -15.99
C ALA A 456 -18.97 -25.43 -17.11
N ILE A 457 -18.43 -24.66 -18.08
CA ILE A 457 -17.49 -25.19 -19.09
C ILE A 457 -16.21 -25.69 -18.41
N CYS A 458 -15.67 -24.94 -17.43
CA CYS A 458 -14.55 -25.37 -16.61
C CYS A 458 -14.84 -26.70 -15.89
N GLN A 459 -15.96 -26.78 -15.16
CA GLN A 459 -16.39 -28.02 -14.49
C GLN A 459 -16.54 -29.20 -15.45
N LEU A 460 -17.08 -28.97 -16.65
CA LEU A 460 -17.24 -29.98 -17.70
C LEU A 460 -15.89 -30.52 -18.22
N LYS A 461 -14.83 -29.70 -18.20
CA LYS A 461 -13.44 -30.10 -18.50
C LYS A 461 -12.66 -30.58 -17.26
N GLY A 462 -13.29 -30.63 -16.08
CA GLY A 462 -12.66 -31.03 -14.82
C GLY A 462 -11.85 -29.94 -14.11
N VAL A 463 -11.97 -28.68 -14.54
CA VAL A 463 -11.36 -27.51 -13.91
C VAL A 463 -12.31 -26.97 -12.83
N THR A 464 -11.80 -26.75 -11.62
CA THR A 464 -12.60 -26.28 -10.48
C THR A 464 -12.98 -24.80 -10.61
N VAL A 465 -14.16 -24.43 -10.08
CA VAL A 465 -14.54 -23.02 -9.90
C VAL A 465 -13.47 -22.31 -9.07
N GLY A 466 -12.97 -21.17 -9.56
CA GLY A 466 -11.86 -20.46 -8.91
C GLY A 466 -10.45 -20.98 -9.24
N ALA A 467 -10.28 -21.95 -10.14
CA ALA A 467 -8.97 -22.29 -10.70
C ALA A 467 -8.34 -21.07 -11.43
N PRO A 468 -7.00 -21.00 -11.60
CA PRO A 468 -6.35 -19.89 -12.28
C PRO A 468 -6.93 -19.60 -13.68
N ILE A 469 -7.02 -18.32 -14.05
CA ILE A 469 -7.75 -17.89 -15.26
C ILE A 469 -7.16 -18.46 -16.56
N ALA A 470 -5.88 -18.84 -16.58
CA ALA A 470 -5.26 -19.56 -17.69
C ALA A 470 -5.90 -20.96 -17.91
N LEU A 471 -6.16 -21.72 -16.85
CA LEU A 471 -6.84 -23.03 -16.94
C LEU A 471 -8.33 -22.86 -17.27
N GLN A 472 -8.96 -21.78 -16.81
CA GLN A 472 -10.33 -21.46 -17.21
C GLN A 472 -10.41 -21.13 -18.72
N LEU A 473 -9.48 -20.32 -19.22
CA LEU A 473 -9.36 -20.02 -20.65
C LEU A 473 -9.07 -21.25 -21.49
N GLN A 474 -8.16 -22.13 -21.04
CA GLN A 474 -7.89 -23.40 -21.70
C GLN A 474 -9.16 -24.27 -21.79
N ALA A 475 -9.92 -24.41 -20.70
CA ALA A 475 -11.16 -25.20 -20.70
C ALA A 475 -12.21 -24.65 -21.70
N ILE A 476 -12.28 -23.32 -21.86
CA ILE A 476 -13.17 -22.66 -22.81
C ILE A 476 -12.68 -22.87 -24.25
N ASP A 477 -11.38 -22.76 -24.52
CA ASP A 477 -10.78 -23.02 -25.85
C ASP A 477 -10.91 -24.51 -26.26
N GLU A 478 -10.73 -25.43 -25.31
CA GLU A 478 -10.99 -26.86 -25.50
C GLU A 478 -12.47 -27.17 -25.79
N GLU A 479 -13.43 -26.37 -25.31
CA GLU A 479 -14.83 -26.52 -25.67
C GLU A 479 -15.17 -25.86 -27.01
N TYR A 480 -14.54 -24.72 -27.34
CA TYR A 480 -14.62 -24.12 -28.67
C TYR A 480 -14.15 -25.09 -29.76
N HIS A 481 -12.96 -25.66 -29.60
CA HIS A 481 -12.43 -26.65 -30.54
C HIS A 481 -13.26 -27.94 -30.60
N HIS A 482 -13.74 -28.45 -29.46
CA HIS A 482 -14.64 -29.61 -29.41
C HIS A 482 -15.97 -29.35 -30.14
N LEU A 483 -16.55 -28.14 -30.04
CA LEU A 483 -17.76 -27.76 -30.76
C LEU A 483 -17.53 -27.60 -32.27
N LEU A 484 -16.34 -27.14 -32.70
CA LEU A 484 -15.97 -27.13 -34.11
C LEU A 484 -15.85 -28.54 -34.70
N ASP A 485 -15.19 -29.47 -33.98
CA ASP A 485 -15.07 -30.88 -34.41
C ASP A 485 -16.43 -31.60 -34.47
N GLN A 486 -17.39 -31.20 -33.62
CA GLN A 486 -18.80 -31.65 -33.72
C GLN A 486 -19.62 -30.90 -34.79
N GLY A 487 -19.05 -29.93 -35.50
CA GLY A 487 -19.74 -29.13 -36.52
C GLY A 487 -20.77 -28.12 -35.98
N GLN A 488 -20.75 -27.84 -34.67
CA GLN A 488 -21.72 -26.95 -33.99
C GLN A 488 -21.26 -25.49 -34.00
N SER A 489 -20.99 -24.93 -35.19
CA SER A 489 -20.38 -23.60 -35.35
C SER A 489 -21.07 -22.49 -34.55
N GLY A 490 -22.40 -22.41 -34.58
CA GLY A 490 -23.15 -21.37 -33.84
C GLY A 490 -23.06 -21.46 -32.31
N LYS A 491 -22.59 -22.59 -31.74
CA LYS A 491 -22.19 -22.66 -30.33
C LYS A 491 -20.70 -22.34 -30.15
N ALA A 492 -19.85 -22.77 -31.08
CA ALA A 492 -18.44 -22.40 -31.08
C ALA A 492 -18.28 -20.87 -31.12
N ASP A 493 -19.07 -20.16 -31.93
CA ASP A 493 -19.11 -18.68 -31.97
C ASP A 493 -19.46 -18.06 -30.59
N HIS A 494 -20.38 -18.67 -29.84
CA HIS A 494 -20.74 -18.23 -28.47
C HIS A 494 -19.62 -18.50 -27.47
N VAL A 495 -19.03 -19.70 -27.49
CA VAL A 495 -17.91 -20.08 -26.61
C VAL A 495 -16.65 -19.27 -26.94
N GLN A 496 -16.42 -18.92 -28.21
CA GLN A 496 -15.38 -17.96 -28.61
C GLN A 496 -15.65 -16.56 -28.05
N GLY A 497 -16.93 -16.15 -27.95
CA GLY A 497 -17.36 -14.94 -27.26
C GLY A 497 -17.08 -14.97 -25.75
N LEU A 498 -17.37 -16.10 -25.09
CA LEU A 498 -17.01 -16.33 -23.68
C LEU A 498 -15.49 -16.31 -23.47
N TYR A 499 -14.71 -16.90 -24.37
CA TYR A 499 -13.24 -16.85 -24.34
C TYR A 499 -12.74 -15.40 -24.46
N VAL A 500 -13.26 -14.61 -25.41
CA VAL A 500 -12.89 -13.20 -25.57
C VAL A 500 -13.33 -12.33 -24.38
N TRP A 501 -14.43 -12.66 -23.71
CA TRP A 501 -14.85 -12.02 -22.46
C TRP A 501 -13.89 -12.35 -21.31
N LYS A 502 -13.69 -13.65 -21.01
CA LYS A 502 -12.85 -14.13 -19.91
C LYS A 502 -11.37 -13.77 -20.13
N SER A 503 -10.89 -13.66 -21.38
CA SER A 503 -9.50 -13.27 -21.67
C SER A 503 -9.25 -11.78 -21.45
N LYS A 504 -10.25 -10.92 -21.64
CA LYS A 504 -10.14 -9.49 -21.28
C LYS A 504 -9.99 -9.30 -19.76
N GLN A 505 -10.63 -10.13 -18.95
CA GLN A 505 -10.41 -10.19 -17.50
C GLN A 505 -8.99 -10.65 -17.10
N ALA A 506 -8.20 -11.19 -18.04
CA ALA A 506 -6.84 -11.67 -17.82
C ALA A 506 -5.72 -10.74 -18.36
N THR A 507 -6.05 -9.63 -19.02
CA THR A 507 -5.02 -8.69 -19.55
C THR A 507 -4.68 -7.57 -18.56
N GLN A 508 -3.57 -6.88 -18.80
CA GLN A 508 -3.20 -5.65 -18.06
C GLN A 508 -4.20 -4.48 -18.22
N GLU A 509 -5.15 -4.56 -19.15
CA GLU A 509 -6.14 -3.50 -19.45
C GLU A 509 -7.55 -3.83 -18.91
N GLY A 510 -7.73 -5.05 -18.38
CA GLY A 510 -8.68 -5.37 -17.32
C GLY A 510 -10.17 -5.27 -17.64
N ALA A 511 -10.96 -5.16 -16.57
CA ALA A 511 -12.42 -5.06 -16.66
C ALA A 511 -12.85 -3.68 -17.21
N ALA A 512 -12.05 -2.63 -17.00
CA ALA A 512 -12.33 -1.29 -17.54
C ALA A 512 -12.48 -1.29 -19.08
N ALA A 513 -11.56 -1.93 -19.81
CA ALA A 513 -11.64 -2.05 -21.28
C ALA A 513 -12.86 -2.86 -21.75
N GLN A 514 -13.25 -3.89 -21.00
CA GLN A 514 -14.45 -4.68 -21.27
C GLN A 514 -15.72 -3.84 -21.04
N LYS A 515 -15.82 -3.16 -19.90
CA LYS A 515 -16.98 -2.33 -19.51
C LYS A 515 -17.15 -1.13 -20.44
N ALA A 516 -16.07 -0.44 -20.81
CA ALA A 516 -16.09 0.64 -21.80
C ALA A 516 -16.64 0.21 -23.17
N ALA A 517 -16.56 -1.09 -23.51
CA ALA A 517 -17.09 -1.67 -24.75
C ALA A 517 -18.44 -2.41 -24.57
N ASP A 518 -19.06 -2.37 -23.38
CA ASP A 518 -20.38 -2.95 -23.12
C ASP A 518 -21.42 -1.84 -22.90
N ASP A 519 -22.30 -1.65 -23.90
CA ASP A 519 -23.45 -0.73 -23.95
C ASP A 519 -24.40 -0.80 -22.74
N GLN A 520 -24.25 -1.79 -21.85
CA GLN A 520 -25.03 -1.96 -20.63
C GLN A 520 -24.30 -1.48 -19.37
N SER A 521 -22.97 -1.40 -19.36
CA SER A 521 -22.22 -0.88 -18.20
C SER A 521 -22.26 0.66 -18.15
N PRO A 522 -22.15 1.32 -16.98
CA PRO A 522 -22.15 2.78 -16.93
C PRO A 522 -21.06 3.44 -17.78
N LEU A 523 -19.89 2.79 -17.92
CA LEU A 523 -18.77 3.29 -18.73
C LEU A 523 -19.04 3.19 -20.24
N GLY A 524 -19.71 2.12 -20.71
CA GLY A 524 -20.17 2.01 -22.09
C GLY A 524 -21.38 2.91 -22.40
N GLN A 525 -22.29 3.07 -21.43
CA GLN A 525 -23.37 4.06 -21.51
C GLN A 525 -22.82 5.50 -21.63
N ALA A 526 -21.72 5.82 -20.92
CA ALA A 526 -21.01 7.09 -21.05
C ALA A 526 -20.37 7.26 -22.44
N PHE A 527 -19.68 6.24 -22.96
CA PHE A 527 -19.15 6.24 -24.33
C PHE A 527 -20.23 6.57 -25.37
N LEU A 528 -21.36 5.88 -25.31
CA LEU A 528 -22.51 6.11 -26.18
C LEU A 528 -23.05 7.54 -26.08
N LYS A 529 -23.02 8.16 -24.88
CA LYS A 529 -23.47 9.53 -24.68
C LYS A 529 -22.48 10.58 -25.16
N TYR A 530 -21.17 10.31 -25.12
CA TYR A 530 -20.19 11.15 -25.80
C TYR A 530 -20.28 11.03 -27.32
N MET A 531 -20.59 9.84 -27.86
CA MET A 531 -20.90 9.66 -29.28
C MET A 531 -22.18 10.37 -29.70
N ASP A 532 -23.24 10.32 -28.89
CA ASP A 532 -24.48 11.09 -29.10
C ASP A 532 -24.17 12.61 -29.14
N ALA A 533 -23.43 13.13 -28.15
CA ALA A 533 -23.02 14.53 -28.09
C ALA A 533 -22.18 14.96 -29.31
N LEU A 534 -21.20 14.14 -29.70
CA LEU A 534 -20.33 14.37 -30.85
C LEU A 534 -21.12 14.38 -32.18
N SER A 535 -22.13 13.51 -32.32
CA SER A 535 -23.00 13.48 -33.51
C SER A 535 -23.96 14.67 -33.63
N LEU A 536 -24.15 15.44 -32.55
CA LEU A 536 -24.97 16.65 -32.51
C LEU A 536 -24.16 17.92 -32.78
N ASP A 537 -22.87 17.94 -32.43
CA ASP A 537 -22.00 19.11 -32.57
C ASP A 537 -20.52 18.70 -32.69
N GLU A 538 -20.04 18.49 -33.93
CA GLU A 538 -18.64 18.17 -34.20
C GLU A 538 -17.67 19.34 -33.91
N SER A 539 -18.13 20.54 -33.54
CA SER A 539 -17.30 21.76 -33.45
C SER A 539 -16.55 21.95 -32.13
N LYS A 540 -16.84 21.15 -31.09
CA LYS A 540 -16.16 21.27 -29.78
C LYS A 540 -15.12 20.17 -29.57
N SER A 541 -13.89 20.59 -29.30
CA SER A 541 -12.77 19.76 -28.85
C SER A 541 -13.14 18.77 -27.74
N VAL A 542 -14.00 19.17 -26.79
CA VAL A 542 -14.39 18.37 -25.61
C VAL A 542 -15.06 17.04 -26.01
N TYR A 543 -16.00 17.04 -26.96
CA TYR A 543 -16.70 15.79 -27.33
C TYR A 543 -15.76 14.80 -28.04
N HIS A 544 -14.92 15.31 -28.95
CA HIS A 544 -13.84 14.52 -29.58
C HIS A 544 -12.83 13.99 -28.54
N PHE A 545 -12.53 14.75 -27.49
CA PHE A 545 -11.63 14.34 -26.41
C PHE A 545 -12.19 13.18 -25.60
N HIS A 546 -13.45 13.24 -25.13
CA HIS A 546 -14.04 12.17 -24.32
C HIS A 546 -14.24 10.87 -25.12
N VAL A 547 -14.68 10.96 -26.39
CA VAL A 547 -14.73 9.82 -27.31
C VAL A 547 -13.34 9.24 -27.54
N GLY A 548 -12.37 10.08 -27.88
CA GLY A 548 -10.98 9.69 -28.11
C GLY A 548 -10.32 9.04 -26.89
N ARG A 549 -10.59 9.56 -25.69
CA ARG A 549 -10.15 8.99 -24.40
C ARG A 549 -10.68 7.57 -24.23
N LEU A 550 -12.00 7.36 -24.35
CA LEU A 550 -12.57 6.03 -24.14
C LEU A 550 -12.18 5.03 -25.23
N LEU A 551 -11.88 5.45 -26.46
CA LEU A 551 -11.28 4.58 -27.47
C LEU A 551 -9.87 4.07 -27.07
N VAL A 552 -9.06 4.89 -26.36
CA VAL A 552 -7.80 4.39 -25.76
C VAL A 552 -8.10 3.36 -24.66
N ILE A 553 -9.14 3.55 -23.86
CA ILE A 553 -9.53 2.59 -22.80
C ILE A 553 -10.09 1.28 -23.40
N GLN A 554 -10.79 1.35 -24.54
CA GLN A 554 -11.28 0.18 -25.29
C GLN A 554 -10.18 -0.56 -26.09
N GLY A 555 -8.98 0.04 -26.24
CA GLY A 555 -7.86 -0.51 -27.01
C GLY A 555 -7.89 -0.22 -28.52
N ASP A 556 -8.84 0.60 -29.02
CA ASP A 556 -8.83 1.07 -30.42
C ASP A 556 -7.93 2.31 -30.56
N PHE A 557 -6.62 2.09 -30.45
CA PHE A 557 -5.61 3.13 -30.56
C PHE A 557 -5.56 3.78 -31.96
N ASP A 558 -6.10 3.13 -32.99
CA ASP A 558 -6.08 3.61 -34.37
C ASP A 558 -7.23 4.58 -34.65
N GLU A 559 -8.43 4.39 -34.10
CA GLU A 559 -9.51 5.40 -34.13
C GLU A 559 -9.34 6.47 -33.03
N ALA A 560 -8.87 6.09 -31.83
CA ALA A 560 -8.55 7.03 -30.76
C ALA A 560 -7.63 8.16 -31.25
N ALA A 561 -6.55 7.81 -31.96
CA ALA A 561 -5.61 8.81 -32.49
C ALA A 561 -6.30 9.82 -33.42
N LYS A 562 -7.15 9.36 -34.35
CA LYS A 562 -7.87 10.27 -35.28
C LYS A 562 -8.82 11.22 -34.52
N ARG A 563 -9.53 10.71 -33.51
CA ARG A 563 -10.47 11.50 -32.69
C ARG A 563 -9.74 12.51 -31.80
N LEU A 564 -8.60 12.13 -31.22
CA LEU A 564 -7.79 13.03 -30.40
C LEU A 564 -7.07 14.10 -31.25
N GLU A 565 -6.65 13.78 -32.48
CA GLU A 565 -6.22 14.77 -33.46
C GLU A 565 -7.34 15.75 -33.83
N ALA A 566 -8.56 15.26 -34.10
CA ALA A 566 -9.71 16.12 -34.35
C ALA A 566 -10.01 17.05 -33.15
N SER A 567 -9.85 16.56 -31.92
CA SER A 567 -9.94 17.39 -30.70
C SER A 567 -8.90 18.51 -30.67
N LEU A 568 -7.64 18.21 -30.99
CA LEU A 568 -6.56 19.20 -31.06
C LEU A 568 -6.70 20.17 -32.23
N GLY A 569 -7.36 19.77 -33.32
CA GLY A 569 -7.73 20.65 -34.44
C GLY A 569 -8.70 21.76 -34.04
N TRP A 570 -9.54 21.52 -33.03
CA TRP A 570 -10.41 22.53 -32.42
C TRP A 570 -9.77 23.24 -31.22
N ASN A 571 -8.89 22.59 -30.45
CA ASN A 571 -8.14 23.20 -29.36
C ASN A 571 -6.73 22.61 -29.18
N ALA A 572 -5.74 23.18 -29.88
CA ALA A 572 -4.34 22.75 -29.82
C ALA A 572 -3.70 22.91 -28.43
N LYS A 573 -4.33 23.66 -27.51
CA LYS A 573 -3.86 23.84 -26.11
C LYS A 573 -4.48 22.85 -25.12
N HIS A 574 -5.25 21.86 -25.59
CA HIS A 574 -5.86 20.87 -24.70
C HIS A 574 -4.82 19.83 -24.22
N HIS A 575 -4.08 20.15 -23.16
CA HIS A 575 -2.98 19.32 -22.62
C HIS A 575 -3.33 17.84 -22.47
N MET A 576 -4.51 17.50 -21.91
CA MET A 576 -4.94 16.11 -21.79
C MET A 576 -5.20 15.41 -23.14
N ALA A 577 -5.64 16.14 -24.18
CA ALA A 577 -5.86 15.55 -25.50
C ALA A 577 -4.53 15.25 -26.20
N LYS A 578 -3.51 16.12 -26.03
CA LYS A 578 -2.12 15.82 -26.41
C LYS A 578 -1.63 14.55 -25.70
N PHE A 579 -1.82 14.47 -24.39
CA PHE A 579 -1.35 13.33 -23.59
C PHE A 579 -1.97 12.00 -24.05
N TYR A 580 -3.30 11.93 -24.16
CA TYR A 580 -3.98 10.72 -24.63
C TYR A 580 -3.64 10.40 -26.10
N LEU A 581 -3.38 11.40 -26.95
CA LEU A 581 -2.88 11.15 -28.31
C LEU A 581 -1.48 10.51 -28.27
N GLY A 582 -0.60 11.02 -27.40
CA GLY A 582 0.70 10.42 -27.13
C GLY A 582 0.59 8.97 -26.65
N LEU A 583 -0.32 8.69 -25.71
CA LEU A 583 -0.57 7.35 -25.18
C LEU A 583 -1.10 6.40 -26.26
N GLY A 584 -2.10 6.80 -27.04
CA GLY A 584 -2.64 6.00 -28.14
C GLY A 584 -1.56 5.66 -29.17
N LEU A 585 -0.82 6.67 -29.65
CA LEU A 585 0.30 6.47 -30.59
C LEU A 585 1.44 5.62 -30.01
N ALA A 586 1.64 5.60 -28.69
CA ALA A 586 2.61 4.73 -28.02
C ALA A 586 2.18 3.26 -27.99
N LEU A 587 0.87 2.99 -27.87
CA LEU A 587 0.28 1.65 -27.73
C LEU A 587 -0.16 1.00 -29.06
N GLN A 588 -0.19 1.75 -30.17
CA GLN A 588 -0.42 1.20 -31.51
C GLN A 588 0.53 0.04 -31.86
N LYS A 589 0.08 -0.92 -32.67
CA LYS A 589 0.81 -2.17 -32.98
C LYS A 589 2.17 -1.99 -33.68
N GLY A 590 2.44 -0.81 -34.26
CA GLY A 590 3.75 -0.43 -34.82
C GLY A 590 4.58 0.49 -33.92
N GLY A 591 4.04 0.89 -32.76
CA GLY A 591 4.51 2.05 -31.98
C GLY A 591 4.40 3.37 -32.74
N PRO A 592 4.92 4.47 -32.17
CA PRO A 592 4.75 5.81 -32.75
C PRO A 592 5.68 6.08 -33.95
N ALA A 593 6.63 5.19 -34.25
CA ALA A 593 7.53 5.25 -35.40
C ALA A 593 8.12 6.65 -35.64
N ALA A 594 7.79 7.29 -36.77
CA ALA A 594 8.27 8.63 -37.13
C ALA A 594 7.82 9.75 -36.18
N ARG A 595 6.76 9.53 -35.39
CA ARG A 595 6.18 10.47 -34.40
C ARG A 595 6.77 10.31 -32.99
N THR A 596 7.79 9.48 -32.79
CA THR A 596 8.34 9.19 -31.45
C THR A 596 8.70 10.46 -30.65
N LYS A 597 9.26 11.52 -31.29
CA LYS A 597 9.57 12.79 -30.61
C LYS A 597 8.32 13.60 -30.19
N GLU A 598 7.28 13.58 -31.03
CA GLU A 598 5.99 14.22 -30.75
C GLU A 598 5.33 13.55 -29.54
N VAL A 599 5.30 12.21 -29.52
CA VAL A 599 4.75 11.40 -28.43
C VAL A 599 5.54 11.58 -27.13
N VAL A 600 6.87 11.56 -27.19
CA VAL A 600 7.73 11.84 -26.02
C VAL A 600 7.44 13.24 -25.46
N SER A 601 7.28 14.26 -26.32
CA SER A 601 6.92 15.61 -25.87
C SER A 601 5.58 15.65 -25.16
N TYR A 602 4.54 15.00 -25.71
CA TYR A 602 3.17 15.09 -25.18
C TYR A 602 2.98 14.30 -23.87
N LEU A 603 3.59 13.12 -23.75
CA LEU A 603 3.57 12.37 -22.49
C LEU A 603 4.35 13.09 -21.39
N LEU A 604 5.46 13.74 -21.73
CA LEU A 604 6.30 14.49 -20.79
C LEU A 604 5.67 15.82 -20.37
N GLU A 605 4.97 16.50 -21.27
CA GLU A 605 4.16 17.70 -20.98
C GLU A 605 3.03 17.38 -19.97
N GLY A 606 2.31 16.27 -20.16
CA GLY A 606 1.26 15.85 -19.22
C GLY A 606 1.79 15.32 -17.88
N MET A 607 2.98 14.70 -17.86
CA MET A 607 3.63 14.31 -16.61
C MET A 607 3.98 15.53 -15.75
N GLU A 608 4.54 16.59 -16.33
CA GLU A 608 4.84 17.83 -15.59
C GLU A 608 3.58 18.58 -15.14
N ASP A 609 2.50 18.58 -15.91
CA ASP A 609 1.20 19.13 -15.51
C ASP A 609 0.63 18.40 -14.28
N LEU A 610 0.72 17.06 -14.23
CA LEU A 610 0.33 16.25 -13.07
C LEU A 610 1.21 16.55 -11.85
N LEU A 611 2.54 16.53 -12.02
CA LEU A 611 3.50 16.84 -10.95
C LEU A 611 3.32 18.25 -10.39
N LYS A 612 2.95 19.22 -11.23
CA LYS A 612 2.66 20.61 -10.83
C LYS A 612 1.35 20.72 -10.05
N LYS A 613 0.25 20.15 -10.55
CA LYS A 613 -1.07 20.17 -9.88
C LYS A 613 -1.00 19.59 -8.48
N ASN A 614 -0.23 18.51 -8.28
CA ASN A 614 0.02 17.94 -6.97
C ASN A 614 0.72 18.92 -6.03
N ALA A 615 1.74 19.63 -6.52
CA ALA A 615 2.51 20.60 -5.74
C ALA A 615 1.69 21.83 -5.32
N GLU A 616 0.73 22.25 -6.16
CA GLU A 616 -0.16 23.38 -5.92
C GLU A 616 -1.41 23.03 -5.07
N GLU A 617 -1.53 21.78 -4.60
CA GLU A 617 -2.73 21.20 -3.95
C GLU A 617 -4.03 21.36 -4.77
N ALA A 618 -3.92 21.67 -6.06
CA ALA A 618 -5.02 21.91 -6.98
C ALA A 618 -5.59 20.62 -7.61
N LEU A 619 -5.10 19.47 -7.13
CA LEU A 619 -5.31 18.16 -7.72
C LEU A 619 -6.59 17.51 -7.18
N LYS A 620 -7.50 17.09 -8.07
CA LYS A 620 -8.73 16.39 -7.69
C LYS A 620 -8.48 14.89 -7.62
N LEU A 621 -9.34 14.18 -6.89
CA LEU A 621 -9.31 12.71 -6.74
C LEU A 621 -9.10 11.99 -8.09
N HIS A 622 -9.85 12.41 -9.12
CA HIS A 622 -9.81 11.84 -10.47
C HIS A 622 -8.58 12.26 -11.32
N ASP A 623 -7.72 13.17 -10.85
CA ASP A 623 -6.50 13.61 -11.56
C ASP A 623 -5.30 12.68 -11.29
N THR A 624 -5.13 12.13 -10.06
CA THR A 624 -4.08 11.14 -9.75
C THR A 624 -4.48 9.72 -10.09
N ASP A 625 -5.74 9.37 -9.79
CA ASP A 625 -6.20 7.98 -9.76
C ASP A 625 -6.46 7.43 -11.18
N ASN A 626 -6.28 8.29 -12.18
CA ASN A 626 -6.34 7.99 -13.60
C ASN A 626 -5.12 7.14 -14.03
N VAL A 627 -5.30 5.81 -13.94
CA VAL A 627 -4.39 4.77 -14.40
C VAL A 627 -3.71 5.10 -15.74
N HIS A 628 -4.45 5.66 -16.70
CA HIS A 628 -3.93 5.92 -18.05
C HIS A 628 -2.88 7.03 -18.08
N LEU A 629 -2.91 7.99 -17.14
CA LEU A 629 -1.82 8.96 -16.97
C LEU A 629 -0.54 8.24 -16.51
N LEU A 630 -0.64 7.42 -15.46
CA LEU A 630 0.49 6.66 -14.93
C LEU A 630 1.04 5.65 -15.98
N ARG A 631 0.16 5.01 -16.75
CA ARG A 631 0.51 4.13 -17.88
C ARG A 631 1.27 4.87 -18.98
N GLY A 632 0.89 6.12 -19.28
CA GLY A 632 1.62 6.96 -20.22
C GLY A 632 3.01 7.37 -19.73
N ILE A 633 3.23 7.51 -18.41
CA ILE A 633 4.56 7.73 -17.83
C ILE A 633 5.43 6.46 -18.01
N ILE A 634 4.88 5.26 -17.82
CA ILE A 634 5.57 3.99 -18.14
C ILE A 634 5.95 3.91 -19.62
N GLN A 635 5.03 4.25 -20.53
CA GLN A 635 5.31 4.23 -21.97
C GLN A 635 6.34 5.29 -22.38
N LEU A 636 6.32 6.49 -21.76
CA LEU A 636 7.35 7.51 -21.93
C LEU A 636 8.74 6.98 -21.56
N GLY A 637 8.89 6.36 -20.39
CA GLY A 637 10.15 5.72 -19.97
C GLY A 637 10.59 4.62 -20.93
N SER A 638 9.64 3.79 -21.41
CA SER A 638 9.88 2.72 -22.38
C SER A 638 10.38 3.25 -23.73
N LEU A 639 9.73 4.30 -24.25
CA LEU A 639 10.12 4.97 -25.50
C LEU A 639 11.50 5.63 -25.39
N LEU A 640 11.78 6.31 -24.27
CA LEU A 640 13.09 6.94 -24.02
C LEU A 640 14.21 5.90 -23.93
N ARG A 641 14.02 4.78 -23.22
CA ARG A 641 15.01 3.69 -23.17
C ARG A 641 15.25 3.05 -24.54
N LYS A 642 14.20 2.90 -25.36
CA LYS A 642 14.30 2.38 -26.74
C LYS A 642 14.95 3.37 -27.73
N ASN A 643 14.97 4.67 -27.43
CA ASN A 643 15.43 5.73 -28.33
C ASN A 643 16.43 6.69 -27.65
N PRO A 644 17.63 6.21 -27.24
CA PRO A 644 18.61 7.00 -26.49
C PRO A 644 19.23 8.18 -27.26
N ASP A 645 18.96 8.30 -28.58
CA ASP A 645 19.33 9.46 -29.40
C ASP A 645 18.44 10.69 -29.17
N ILE A 646 17.31 10.56 -28.46
CA ILE A 646 16.46 11.68 -28.07
C ILE A 646 17.12 12.39 -26.87
N LYS A 647 17.34 13.69 -27.02
CA LYS A 647 18.01 14.57 -26.06
C LYS A 647 17.09 15.73 -25.67
N ASP A 648 17.56 16.55 -24.73
CA ASP A 648 16.85 17.73 -24.22
C ASP A 648 15.51 17.41 -23.51
N CYS A 649 15.39 16.16 -23.05
CA CYS A 649 14.29 15.60 -22.28
C CYS A 649 14.78 14.83 -21.04
N MET A 650 13.91 14.58 -20.06
CA MET A 650 14.21 13.75 -18.88
C MET A 650 14.70 12.35 -19.28
N ARG A 651 15.57 11.74 -18.46
CA ARG A 651 16.12 10.40 -18.71
C ARG A 651 15.10 9.31 -18.33
N ALA A 652 15.13 8.17 -19.02
CA ALA A 652 14.22 7.05 -18.76
C ALA A 652 14.22 6.58 -17.29
N GLU A 653 15.40 6.50 -16.66
CA GLU A 653 15.56 6.21 -15.21
C GLU A 653 14.68 7.13 -14.35
N ASP A 654 14.77 8.44 -14.58
CA ASP A 654 14.13 9.46 -13.74
C ASP A 654 12.61 9.48 -13.97
N VAL A 655 12.16 9.16 -15.20
CA VAL A 655 10.74 8.97 -15.53
C VAL A 655 10.16 7.76 -14.80
N PHE A 656 10.83 6.61 -14.82
CA PHE A 656 10.35 5.42 -14.09
C PHE A 656 10.36 5.62 -12.56
N HIS A 657 11.30 6.40 -12.01
CA HIS A 657 11.27 6.77 -10.60
C HIS A 657 10.06 7.66 -10.24
N ASN A 658 9.65 8.59 -11.11
CA ASN A 658 8.38 9.34 -10.92
C ASN A 658 7.16 8.41 -11.04
N ALA A 659 7.15 7.45 -11.98
CA ALA A 659 6.07 6.47 -12.10
C ALA A 659 5.91 5.61 -10.83
N ALA A 660 7.01 5.10 -10.28
CA ALA A 660 7.00 4.33 -9.02
C ALA A 660 6.55 5.17 -7.82
N LEU A 661 6.96 6.45 -7.75
CA LEU A 661 6.54 7.38 -6.69
C LEU A 661 5.03 7.65 -6.73
N LEU A 662 4.50 7.95 -7.92
CA LEU A 662 3.09 8.28 -8.12
C LEU A 662 2.20 7.06 -7.88
N ALA A 663 2.49 5.92 -8.53
CA ALA A 663 1.71 4.70 -8.38
C ALA A 663 1.66 4.23 -6.91
N ALA A 664 2.80 4.22 -6.22
CA ALA A 664 2.86 3.83 -4.81
C ALA A 664 2.06 4.77 -3.89
N ASN A 665 1.98 6.07 -4.18
CA ASN A 665 1.19 7.02 -3.38
C ASN A 665 -0.32 7.01 -3.70
N VAL A 666 -0.71 6.51 -4.87
CA VAL A 666 -2.12 6.33 -5.24
C VAL A 666 -2.72 5.09 -4.58
N LEU A 667 -1.98 3.97 -4.49
CA LEU A 667 -2.51 2.71 -3.91
C LEU A 667 -3.21 2.84 -2.53
N PRO A 668 -2.71 3.61 -1.54
CA PRO A 668 -3.39 3.79 -0.25
C PRO A 668 -4.76 4.50 -0.31
N LEU A 669 -5.03 5.23 -1.40
CA LEU A 669 -6.30 5.94 -1.64
C LEU A 669 -7.37 5.03 -2.25
N LEU A 670 -6.95 3.93 -2.88
CA LEU A 670 -7.78 3.05 -3.68
C LEU A 670 -8.36 1.87 -2.88
N ASN A 671 -9.57 1.44 -3.23
CA ASN A 671 -10.12 0.16 -2.82
C ASN A 671 -9.27 -1.01 -3.34
N ARG A 672 -8.60 -1.73 -2.41
CA ARG A 672 -7.77 -2.92 -2.69
C ARG A 672 -8.48 -4.11 -3.38
N LYS A 673 -9.82 -4.12 -3.46
CA LYS A 673 -10.58 -5.10 -4.26
C LYS A 673 -10.86 -4.63 -5.71
N GLY A 674 -10.79 -3.34 -6.00
CA GLY A 674 -11.15 -2.76 -7.31
C GLY A 674 -10.23 -3.18 -8.45
N ASP A 675 -10.63 -2.89 -9.68
CA ASP A 675 -9.81 -3.09 -10.88
C ASP A 675 -8.71 -2.02 -10.95
N THR A 676 -9.02 -0.76 -10.62
CA THR A 676 -8.08 0.36 -10.63
C THR A 676 -6.87 0.12 -9.71
N TYR A 677 -7.06 -0.45 -8.52
CA TYR A 677 -5.95 -0.82 -7.62
C TYR A 677 -4.97 -1.79 -8.31
N LYS A 678 -5.48 -2.86 -8.94
CA LYS A 678 -4.66 -3.88 -9.62
C LYS A 678 -3.91 -3.29 -10.82
N GLN A 679 -4.53 -2.38 -11.56
CA GLN A 679 -3.88 -1.71 -12.69
C GLN A 679 -2.77 -0.75 -12.23
N VAL A 680 -2.96 0.00 -11.13
CA VAL A 680 -1.89 0.83 -10.52
C VAL A 680 -0.77 -0.02 -9.92
N GLU A 681 -1.11 -1.18 -9.34
CA GLU A 681 -0.13 -2.15 -8.84
C GLU A 681 0.72 -2.74 -9.98
N TRP A 682 0.11 -3.04 -11.14
CA TRP A 682 0.86 -3.44 -12.35
C TRP A 682 1.82 -2.33 -12.81
N ILE A 683 1.40 -1.07 -12.78
CA ILE A 683 2.24 0.07 -13.13
C ILE A 683 3.46 0.21 -12.19
N LEU A 684 3.29 -0.11 -10.90
CA LEU A 684 4.41 -0.16 -9.95
C LEU A 684 5.40 -1.29 -10.30
N LEU A 685 4.90 -2.48 -10.68
CA LEU A 685 5.74 -3.60 -11.14
C LEU A 685 6.48 -3.29 -12.46
N ASP A 686 5.82 -2.62 -13.41
CA ASP A 686 6.43 -2.17 -14.67
C ASP A 686 7.54 -1.13 -14.42
N ALA A 687 7.35 -0.21 -13.46
CA ALA A 687 8.37 0.77 -13.08
C ALA A 687 9.59 0.09 -12.42
N HIS A 688 9.36 -0.80 -11.46
CA HIS A 688 10.42 -1.56 -10.77
C HIS A 688 11.23 -2.41 -11.74
N SER A 689 10.56 -3.19 -12.59
CA SER A 689 11.22 -4.08 -13.54
C SER A 689 12.02 -3.30 -14.59
N SER A 690 11.49 -2.18 -15.08
CA SER A 690 12.21 -1.28 -16.00
C SER A 690 13.45 -0.65 -15.37
N LEU A 691 13.36 -0.20 -14.11
CA LEU A 691 14.51 0.34 -13.36
C LEU A 691 15.57 -0.73 -13.09
N LEU A 692 15.16 -1.94 -12.73
CA LEU A 692 16.04 -3.07 -12.49
C LEU A 692 16.79 -3.49 -13.77
N GLU A 693 16.13 -3.50 -14.92
CA GLU A 693 16.80 -3.74 -16.21
C GLU A 693 17.83 -2.65 -16.55
N ILE A 694 17.49 -1.37 -16.39
CA ILE A 694 18.45 -0.27 -16.64
C ILE A 694 19.64 -0.37 -15.67
N LEU A 695 19.41 -0.74 -14.42
CA LEU A 695 20.49 -0.96 -13.43
C LEU A 695 21.40 -2.13 -13.86
N MET A 696 20.83 -3.24 -14.32
CA MET A 696 21.61 -4.36 -14.87
C MET A 696 22.32 -4.03 -16.19
N GLU A 697 21.82 -3.09 -16.98
CA GLU A 697 22.49 -2.63 -18.21
C GLU A 697 23.68 -1.71 -17.89
N SER A 698 23.48 -0.73 -17.01
CA SER A 698 24.39 0.39 -16.76
C SER A 698 25.36 0.20 -15.60
N ARG A 699 24.99 -0.54 -14.53
CA ARG A 699 25.72 -0.61 -13.26
C ARG A 699 25.99 -2.03 -12.76
N LYS A 700 26.45 -2.91 -13.65
CA LYS A 700 26.75 -4.34 -13.39
C LYS A 700 27.66 -4.64 -12.19
N ASN A 701 28.39 -3.64 -11.69
CA ASN A 701 29.27 -3.75 -10.53
C ASN A 701 28.55 -3.48 -9.19
N GLU A 702 27.38 -2.84 -9.19
CA GLU A 702 26.57 -2.54 -7.98
C GLU A 702 25.70 -3.75 -7.58
N THR A 703 26.34 -4.91 -7.40
CA THR A 703 25.68 -6.21 -7.18
C THR A 703 24.72 -6.19 -5.99
N GLN A 704 25.09 -5.55 -4.88
CA GLN A 704 24.25 -5.41 -3.68
C GLN A 704 22.97 -4.58 -3.93
N LEU A 705 23.01 -3.60 -4.83
CA LEU A 705 21.83 -2.81 -5.20
C LEU A 705 20.94 -3.59 -6.18
N ILE A 706 21.52 -4.33 -7.12
CA ILE A 706 20.79 -5.23 -8.03
C ILE A 706 20.06 -6.31 -7.23
N ALA A 707 20.74 -7.01 -6.32
CA ALA A 707 20.14 -8.04 -5.47
C ALA A 707 19.00 -7.47 -4.60
N SER A 708 19.22 -6.31 -3.98
CA SER A 708 18.20 -5.61 -3.18
C SER A 708 16.96 -5.22 -4.01
N ARG A 709 17.15 -4.74 -5.25
CA ARG A 709 16.04 -4.43 -6.18
C ARG A 709 15.32 -5.67 -6.68
N CYS A 710 16.03 -6.77 -6.96
CA CYS A 710 15.39 -8.06 -7.29
C CYS A 710 14.53 -8.58 -6.12
N PHE A 711 15.02 -8.47 -4.89
CA PHE A 711 14.29 -8.90 -3.69
C PHE A 711 13.02 -8.06 -3.47
N GLN A 712 13.12 -6.73 -3.61
CA GLN A 712 11.99 -5.80 -3.54
C GLN A 712 10.90 -6.11 -4.57
N LEU A 713 11.27 -6.30 -5.84
CA LEU A 713 10.33 -6.67 -6.89
C LEU A 713 9.72 -8.07 -6.66
N SER A 714 10.52 -9.04 -6.20
CA SER A 714 10.01 -10.38 -5.89
C SER A 714 8.98 -10.37 -4.75
N ALA A 715 9.18 -9.54 -3.71
CA ALA A 715 8.24 -9.40 -2.61
C ALA A 715 6.96 -8.67 -3.02
N LEU A 716 7.07 -7.63 -3.87
CA LEU A 716 5.92 -6.94 -4.46
C LEU A 716 5.04 -7.89 -5.28
N ILE A 717 5.64 -8.74 -6.12
CA ILE A 717 4.89 -9.68 -6.96
C ILE A 717 4.09 -10.67 -6.09
N ARG A 718 4.72 -11.29 -5.08
CA ARG A 718 4.04 -12.27 -4.21
C ARG A 718 2.90 -11.68 -3.37
N ARG A 719 3.00 -10.39 -3.00
CA ARG A 719 1.99 -9.69 -2.20
C ARG A 719 0.93 -8.96 -3.04
N SER A 720 1.03 -9.04 -4.37
CA SER A 720 0.12 -8.36 -5.28
C SER A 720 -1.30 -8.96 -5.28
N THR A 721 -2.26 -8.11 -5.60
CA THR A 721 -3.69 -8.42 -5.77
C THR A 721 -4.07 -8.76 -7.21
N ILE A 722 -3.08 -8.69 -8.12
CA ILE A 722 -3.19 -9.01 -9.54
C ILE A 722 -3.48 -10.52 -9.70
N PRO A 723 -4.54 -10.94 -10.42
CA PRO A 723 -4.79 -12.34 -10.72
C PRO A 723 -3.61 -12.99 -11.43
N VAL A 724 -3.23 -14.20 -11.03
CA VAL A 724 -2.03 -14.85 -11.55
C VAL A 724 -2.18 -15.13 -13.05
N CYS A 725 -1.30 -14.50 -13.84
CA CYS A 725 -1.26 -14.59 -15.29
C CYS A 725 0.16 -14.94 -15.80
N PRO A 726 0.31 -15.38 -17.07
CA PRO A 726 1.61 -15.78 -17.61
C PRO A 726 2.68 -14.68 -17.55
N ASP A 727 2.31 -13.41 -17.74
CA ASP A 727 3.24 -12.28 -17.67
C ASP A 727 3.77 -12.05 -16.24
N LEU A 728 2.91 -12.20 -15.22
CA LEU A 728 3.29 -12.07 -13.81
C LEU A 728 4.22 -13.23 -13.38
N LEU A 729 3.90 -14.46 -13.77
CA LEU A 729 4.74 -15.65 -13.54
C LEU A 729 6.10 -15.54 -14.26
N SER A 730 6.10 -15.03 -15.49
CA SER A 730 7.31 -14.74 -16.26
C SER A 730 8.17 -13.69 -15.57
N LEU A 731 7.57 -12.59 -15.10
CA LEU A 731 8.25 -11.52 -14.37
C LEU A 731 8.82 -12.01 -13.03
N GLN A 732 8.07 -12.80 -12.25
CA GLN A 732 8.55 -13.40 -11.00
C GLN A 732 9.79 -14.26 -11.28
N THR A 733 9.66 -15.22 -12.20
CA THR A 733 10.73 -16.19 -12.53
C THR A 733 11.97 -15.50 -13.08
N LYS A 734 11.81 -14.49 -13.93
CA LYS A 734 12.90 -13.66 -14.45
C LYS A 734 13.62 -12.92 -13.33
N THR A 735 12.88 -12.31 -12.41
CA THR A 735 13.43 -11.58 -11.26
C THR A 735 14.18 -12.51 -10.30
N CYS A 736 13.62 -13.68 -9.98
CA CYS A 736 14.26 -14.67 -9.11
C CYS A 736 15.52 -15.29 -9.77
N ARG A 737 15.51 -15.54 -11.09
CA ARG A 737 16.72 -15.93 -11.84
C ARG A 737 17.78 -14.83 -11.76
N MET A 738 17.43 -13.57 -12.03
CA MET A 738 18.33 -12.42 -11.93
C MET A 738 18.94 -12.25 -10.52
N LEU A 739 18.20 -12.54 -9.45
CA LEU A 739 18.73 -12.58 -8.09
C LEU A 739 19.76 -13.72 -7.91
N VAL A 740 19.41 -14.96 -8.30
CA VAL A 740 20.29 -16.14 -8.19
C VAL A 740 21.53 -16.02 -9.10
N GLU A 741 21.47 -15.24 -10.17
CA GLU A 741 22.64 -14.92 -10.99
C GLU A 741 23.67 -14.02 -10.28
N ILE A 742 23.24 -13.22 -9.30
CA ILE A 742 24.10 -12.35 -8.48
C ILE A 742 24.50 -13.05 -7.17
N GLU A 743 23.54 -13.71 -6.50
CA GLU A 743 23.72 -14.35 -5.20
C GLU A 743 23.52 -15.87 -5.26
N SER A 744 24.28 -16.57 -6.12
CA SER A 744 24.08 -18.00 -6.39
C SER A 744 24.22 -18.95 -5.18
N CYS A 745 24.77 -18.47 -4.07
CA CYS A 745 24.91 -19.20 -2.78
C CYS A 745 23.94 -18.71 -1.69
N SER A 746 23.04 -17.78 -1.99
CA SER A 746 21.99 -17.29 -1.08
C SER A 746 20.84 -18.30 -1.00
N SER A 747 20.59 -18.87 0.18
CA SER A 747 19.48 -19.80 0.40
C SER A 747 18.14 -19.13 0.13
N LEU A 748 17.99 -17.87 0.51
CA LEU A 748 16.79 -17.07 0.22
C LEU A 748 16.57 -16.89 -1.29
N ALA A 749 17.61 -16.58 -2.07
CA ALA A 749 17.50 -16.47 -3.52
C ALA A 749 17.09 -17.80 -4.18
N LEU A 750 17.69 -18.91 -3.73
CA LEU A 750 17.39 -20.26 -4.22
C LEU A 750 15.96 -20.71 -3.85
N TYR A 751 15.47 -20.33 -2.66
CA TYR A 751 14.07 -20.51 -2.26
C TYR A 751 13.11 -19.73 -3.17
N LEU A 752 13.37 -18.44 -3.40
CA LEU A 752 12.54 -17.58 -4.27
C LEU A 752 12.47 -18.12 -5.70
N LEU A 753 13.58 -18.64 -6.23
CA LEU A 753 13.58 -19.31 -7.53
C LEU A 753 12.72 -20.58 -7.51
N GLY A 754 12.86 -21.44 -6.49
CA GLY A 754 12.05 -22.66 -6.36
C GLY A 754 10.55 -22.38 -6.25
N ASP A 755 10.18 -21.33 -5.51
CA ASP A 755 8.81 -20.82 -5.38
C ASP A 755 8.25 -20.39 -6.74
N SER A 756 8.96 -19.53 -7.48
CA SER A 756 8.54 -19.12 -8.83
C SER A 756 8.43 -20.30 -9.83
N GLN A 757 9.31 -21.31 -9.71
CA GLN A 757 9.27 -22.50 -10.55
C GLN A 757 8.11 -23.45 -10.20
N LEU A 758 7.72 -23.54 -8.92
CA LEU A 758 6.55 -24.29 -8.49
C LEU A 758 5.25 -23.58 -8.94
N ASN A 759 5.19 -22.26 -8.82
CA ASN A 759 4.08 -21.45 -9.32
C ASN A 759 3.90 -21.63 -10.84
N GLN A 760 4.99 -21.67 -11.62
CA GLN A 760 4.94 -22.00 -13.05
C GLN A 760 4.37 -23.41 -13.31
N PHE A 761 4.79 -24.43 -12.54
CA PHE A 761 4.24 -25.78 -12.69
C PHE A 761 2.73 -25.84 -12.39
N ASP A 762 2.29 -25.28 -11.26
CA ASP A 762 0.90 -25.37 -10.80
C ASP A 762 -0.09 -24.65 -11.75
N HIS A 763 0.39 -23.68 -12.53
CA HIS A 763 -0.42 -22.95 -13.53
C HIS A 763 -0.37 -23.55 -14.95
N ASN A 764 0.74 -24.21 -15.31
CA ASN A 764 0.97 -24.78 -16.64
C ASN A 764 1.05 -26.32 -16.61
N THR A 765 0.22 -26.99 -15.82
CA THR A 765 0.33 -28.44 -15.54
C THR A 765 0.27 -29.37 -16.77
N GLN A 766 -0.25 -28.89 -17.91
CA GLN A 766 -0.34 -29.64 -19.16
C GLN A 766 0.78 -29.35 -20.20
N ASP A 767 1.65 -28.37 -19.96
CA ASP A 767 2.77 -28.08 -20.89
C ASP A 767 3.75 -29.25 -20.98
N GLU A 768 4.35 -29.48 -22.16
CA GLU A 768 5.45 -30.47 -22.32
C GLU A 768 6.63 -30.21 -21.37
N ASN A 769 6.79 -28.96 -20.91
CA ASN A 769 7.82 -28.55 -19.96
C ASN A 769 7.41 -28.68 -18.49
N ALA A 770 6.14 -28.95 -18.15
CA ALA A 770 5.60 -28.88 -16.79
C ALA A 770 6.40 -29.73 -15.78
N GLU A 771 6.65 -31.00 -16.11
CA GLU A 771 7.49 -31.88 -15.29
C GLU A 771 8.92 -31.33 -15.11
N GLY A 772 9.46 -30.64 -16.14
CA GLY A 772 10.74 -29.93 -16.08
C GLY A 772 10.73 -28.72 -15.15
N HIS A 773 9.61 -27.99 -15.01
CA HIS A 773 9.47 -26.92 -14.01
C HIS A 773 9.39 -27.51 -12.59
N LEU A 774 8.65 -28.60 -12.40
CA LEU A 774 8.51 -29.25 -11.09
C LEU A 774 9.83 -29.84 -10.56
N GLU A 775 10.60 -30.54 -11.39
CA GLU A 775 11.92 -31.05 -10.96
C GLU A 775 12.95 -29.92 -10.78
N GLN A 776 12.85 -28.82 -11.54
CA GLN A 776 13.64 -27.60 -11.27
C GLN A 776 13.30 -26.97 -9.90
N ALA A 777 12.02 -26.85 -9.56
CA ALA A 777 11.58 -26.30 -8.27
C ALA A 777 12.16 -27.11 -7.09
N LYS A 778 12.04 -28.45 -7.14
CA LYS A 778 12.66 -29.34 -6.15
C LYS A 778 14.17 -29.14 -6.06
N ALA A 779 14.88 -29.07 -7.19
CA ALA A 779 16.32 -28.85 -7.21
C ALA A 779 16.71 -27.49 -6.59
N SER A 780 15.92 -26.43 -6.82
CA SER A 780 16.10 -25.11 -6.20
C SER A 780 15.87 -25.12 -4.69
N PHE A 781 14.80 -25.77 -4.21
CA PHE A 781 14.56 -25.91 -2.76
C PHE A 781 15.62 -26.77 -2.06
N GLN A 782 16.02 -27.90 -2.67
CA GLN A 782 17.13 -28.72 -2.17
C GLN A 782 18.46 -27.96 -2.20
N ALA A 783 18.71 -27.15 -3.22
CA ALA A 783 19.87 -26.26 -3.27
C ALA A 783 19.85 -25.24 -2.13
N SER A 784 18.71 -24.59 -1.85
CA SER A 784 18.53 -23.68 -0.72
C SER A 784 18.86 -24.36 0.62
N ILE A 785 18.25 -25.52 0.91
CA ILE A 785 18.53 -26.28 2.14
C ILE A 785 20.01 -26.69 2.22
N SER A 786 20.65 -26.98 1.08
CA SER A 786 22.09 -27.32 1.05
C SER A 786 23.02 -26.16 1.38
N GLN A 787 22.54 -24.90 1.37
CA GLN A 787 23.35 -23.71 1.68
C GLN A 787 23.25 -23.26 3.14
N GLU A 788 22.32 -23.79 3.93
CA GLU A 788 22.18 -23.46 5.36
C GLU A 788 23.51 -23.60 6.12
N GLY A 789 23.91 -22.55 6.87
CA GLY A 789 25.17 -22.51 7.61
C GLY A 789 26.43 -22.25 6.77
N LYS A 790 26.32 -22.08 5.45
CA LYS A 790 27.43 -21.62 4.57
C LYS A 790 27.33 -20.11 4.32
N SER A 791 28.44 -19.47 3.93
CA SER A 791 28.43 -18.05 3.53
C SER A 791 27.55 -17.81 2.31
N VAL A 792 26.74 -16.74 2.35
CA VAL A 792 25.97 -16.21 1.22
C VAL A 792 26.88 -15.83 0.05
N SER A 793 28.12 -15.41 0.33
CA SER A 793 29.12 -14.99 -0.67
C SER A 793 30.07 -16.12 -1.09
N GLY A 794 29.58 -17.36 -1.22
CA GLY A 794 30.39 -18.53 -1.56
C GLY A 794 30.96 -18.49 -2.99
N ASP A 795 32.21 -18.91 -3.16
CA ASP A 795 32.97 -18.82 -4.43
C ASP A 795 32.44 -19.74 -5.57
N SER A 796 31.50 -20.67 -5.30
CA SER A 796 31.01 -21.65 -6.27
C SER A 796 29.50 -21.97 -6.10
N PRO A 797 28.68 -21.93 -7.18
CA PRO A 797 27.25 -22.22 -7.11
C PRO A 797 26.94 -23.70 -6.76
N PRO A 798 25.75 -24.01 -6.20
CA PRO A 798 25.32 -25.39 -5.93
C PRO A 798 25.24 -26.26 -7.18
N GLU A 799 25.67 -27.53 -7.10
CA GLU A 799 25.56 -28.48 -8.24
C GLU A 799 24.10 -28.63 -8.73
N LEU A 800 23.13 -28.62 -7.81
CA LEU A 800 21.69 -28.67 -8.10
C LEU A 800 21.15 -27.43 -8.84
N LEU A 801 21.85 -26.29 -8.75
CA LEU A 801 21.56 -25.10 -9.56
C LEU A 801 22.20 -25.23 -10.95
N VAL A 802 23.47 -25.65 -11.00
CA VAL A 802 24.22 -25.84 -12.26
C VAL A 802 23.61 -26.95 -13.13
N GLY A 803 22.90 -27.91 -12.52
CA GLY A 803 22.13 -28.94 -13.21
C GLY A 803 20.89 -28.43 -13.98
N GLN A 804 20.42 -27.20 -13.73
CA GLN A 804 19.20 -26.67 -14.36
C GLN A 804 19.46 -26.17 -15.79
N ALA A 805 18.55 -26.48 -16.72
CA ALA A 805 18.70 -26.19 -18.14
C ALA A 805 18.97 -24.69 -18.43
N TRP A 806 18.20 -23.78 -17.81
CA TRP A 806 18.36 -22.34 -18.00
C TRP A 806 19.75 -21.82 -17.57
N TRP A 807 20.37 -22.42 -16.55
CA TRP A 807 21.72 -22.06 -16.11
C TRP A 807 22.77 -22.54 -17.13
N GLN A 808 22.59 -23.74 -17.69
CA GLN A 808 23.47 -24.28 -18.74
C GLN A 808 23.36 -23.48 -20.04
N GLU A 809 22.15 -23.07 -20.42
CA GLU A 809 21.90 -22.17 -21.55
C GLU A 809 22.53 -20.80 -21.34
N LYS A 810 22.43 -20.21 -20.14
CA LYS A 810 23.13 -18.97 -19.77
C LYS A 810 24.65 -19.13 -19.95
N VAL A 811 25.25 -20.17 -19.36
CA VAL A 811 26.71 -20.39 -19.41
C VAL A 811 27.16 -20.55 -20.86
N LYS A 812 26.47 -21.39 -21.65
CA LYS A 812 26.73 -21.55 -23.08
C LYS A 812 26.59 -20.24 -23.87
N GLY A 813 25.54 -19.48 -23.63
CA GLY A 813 25.32 -18.17 -24.27
C GLY A 813 26.38 -17.13 -23.89
N ALA A 814 26.90 -17.18 -22.67
CA ALA A 814 28.02 -16.34 -22.23
C ALA A 814 29.35 -16.77 -22.89
N GLU A 815 29.62 -18.07 -22.99
CA GLU A 815 30.75 -18.61 -23.74
C GLU A 815 30.67 -18.22 -25.22
N ASP A 816 29.52 -18.36 -25.87
CA ASP A 816 29.37 -18.11 -27.30
C ASP A 816 29.46 -16.61 -27.62
N LYS A 817 28.97 -15.73 -26.72
CA LYS A 817 29.28 -14.28 -26.76
C LYS A 817 30.77 -13.99 -26.59
N LYS A 818 31.48 -14.71 -25.70
CA LYS A 818 32.93 -14.58 -25.52
C LYS A 818 33.71 -15.02 -26.76
N LYS A 819 33.39 -16.20 -27.32
CA LYS A 819 33.96 -16.72 -28.58
C LYS A 819 33.70 -15.75 -29.74
N ALA A 820 32.53 -15.13 -29.81
CA ALA A 820 32.21 -14.12 -30.82
C ALA A 820 33.03 -12.82 -30.64
N ALA A 821 33.21 -12.34 -29.40
CA ALA A 821 34.05 -11.18 -29.10
C ALA A 821 35.54 -11.44 -29.39
N GLU A 822 36.04 -12.62 -29.05
CA GLU A 822 37.40 -13.06 -29.37
C GLU A 822 37.60 -13.20 -30.88
N ALA A 823 36.64 -13.78 -31.61
CA ALA A 823 36.66 -13.87 -33.07
C ALA A 823 36.58 -12.48 -33.76
N ALA A 824 35.90 -11.50 -33.16
CA ALA A 824 35.90 -10.11 -33.61
C ALA A 824 37.27 -9.45 -33.38
N ALA A 825 37.86 -9.62 -32.18
CA ALA A 825 39.18 -9.09 -31.84
C ALA A 825 40.32 -9.70 -32.68
N VAL A 826 40.20 -10.97 -33.09
CA VAL A 826 41.13 -11.60 -34.03
C VAL A 826 41.03 -11.00 -35.43
N LYS A 827 39.83 -10.59 -35.87
CA LYS A 827 39.62 -9.89 -37.16
C LYS A 827 40.09 -8.43 -37.17
N SER A 828 40.39 -7.83 -36.01
CA SER A 828 40.78 -6.42 -35.89
C SER A 828 42.28 -6.18 -35.64
N LYS A 829 43.15 -7.19 -35.77
CA LYS A 829 44.61 -6.98 -35.74
C LYS A 829 45.13 -6.39 -37.07
N PRO A 830 45.88 -5.28 -37.06
CA PRO A 830 46.49 -4.74 -38.28
C PRO A 830 47.56 -5.69 -38.85
N ALA A 831 47.66 -5.77 -40.17
CA ALA A 831 48.80 -6.38 -40.83
C ALA A 831 50.06 -5.51 -40.66
N ALA A 832 51.22 -6.13 -40.45
CA ALA A 832 52.50 -5.43 -40.41
C ALA A 832 52.85 -4.83 -41.80
N PRO A 833 53.56 -3.69 -41.86
CA PRO A 833 53.72 -2.94 -43.11
C PRO A 833 54.68 -3.63 -44.09
N ALA A 834 54.16 -4.04 -45.25
CA ALA A 834 54.97 -4.40 -46.40
C ALA A 834 55.61 -3.16 -47.04
N ALA A 835 56.87 -3.27 -47.49
CA ALA A 835 57.61 -2.16 -48.08
C ALA A 835 57.07 -1.76 -49.47
N ARG A 836 57.22 -0.47 -49.83
CA ARG A 836 56.82 0.07 -51.15
C ARG A 836 57.64 -0.56 -52.28
N GLY A 837 56.95 -0.95 -53.36
CA GLY A 837 57.59 -1.25 -54.65
C GLY A 837 56.60 -1.49 -55.78
N GLY A 838 56.85 -0.88 -56.95
CA GLY A 838 56.14 -1.18 -58.21
C GLY A 838 54.80 -0.45 -58.41
N ALA A 839 54.57 0.02 -59.64
CA ALA A 839 53.31 0.64 -60.07
C ALA A 839 52.97 0.21 -61.49
N ARG A 840 51.66 0.08 -61.81
CA ARG A 840 50.98 0.57 -63.04
C ARG A 840 49.59 -0.04 -63.26
N GLY A 841 48.61 0.83 -63.52
CA GLY A 841 47.35 0.53 -64.23
C GLY A 841 46.29 -0.29 -63.45
N GLY A 842 45.00 -0.13 -63.72
CA GLY A 842 44.35 0.82 -64.62
C GLY A 842 42.85 0.53 -64.81
N ALA A 843 42.15 1.45 -65.47
CA ALA A 843 40.70 1.43 -65.78
C ALA A 843 39.73 1.54 -64.58
N ALA A 844 38.52 2.02 -64.87
CA ALA A 844 37.45 2.33 -63.91
C ALA A 844 36.08 2.26 -64.60
N ARG A 845 35.00 2.49 -63.82
CA ARG A 845 33.56 2.33 -64.14
C ARG A 845 33.08 0.86 -64.05
N GLY A 846 31.92 0.56 -63.48
CA GLY A 846 30.99 1.43 -62.74
C GLY A 846 29.56 0.88 -62.70
N GLY A 847 28.62 1.65 -62.14
CA GLY A 847 27.18 1.39 -62.20
C GLY A 847 26.62 0.67 -60.95
N ALA A 848 25.46 1.15 -60.48
CA ALA A 848 24.73 0.57 -59.35
C ALA A 848 23.25 0.40 -59.70
N ALA A 849 22.72 -0.81 -59.48
CA ALA A 849 21.30 -1.18 -59.34
C ALA A 849 21.26 -2.67 -58.93
N GLY A 850 20.27 -3.19 -58.20
CA GLY A 850 19.06 -2.55 -57.67
C GLY A 850 17.79 -3.34 -58.03
N ARG A 851 17.50 -4.41 -57.27
CA ARG A 851 16.25 -5.22 -57.17
C ARG A 851 16.52 -6.39 -56.19
N GLY A 852 15.59 -6.94 -55.41
CA GLY A 852 14.20 -6.53 -55.15
C GLY A 852 13.19 -7.69 -55.27
N ALA A 853 12.60 -8.12 -54.15
CA ALA A 853 11.47 -9.07 -54.03
C ALA A 853 11.71 -10.52 -54.56
N ALA A 854 10.85 -11.53 -54.30
CA ALA A 854 10.09 -11.91 -53.09
C ALA A 854 9.59 -13.38 -53.20
N ALA A 855 9.10 -13.93 -52.08
CA ALA A 855 8.42 -15.22 -51.85
C ALA A 855 7.81 -16.05 -53.02
N ALA A 856 7.84 -17.39 -52.92
CA ALA A 856 6.67 -18.19 -52.45
C ALA A 856 6.79 -19.75 -52.54
N ARG A 857 6.37 -20.41 -51.45
CA ARG A 857 5.62 -21.69 -51.29
C ARG A 857 5.98 -23.01 -52.05
N GLY A 858 6.01 -24.09 -51.26
CA GLY A 858 5.76 -25.50 -51.66
C GLY A 858 6.72 -26.52 -51.03
N GLY A 859 6.32 -27.68 -50.51
CA GLY A 859 4.99 -28.20 -50.20
C GLY A 859 4.95 -29.73 -49.98
N ARG A 860 4.18 -30.22 -48.98
CA ARG A 860 3.80 -31.63 -48.67
C ARG A 860 4.89 -32.66 -48.27
N GLY A 861 4.77 -33.13 -47.01
CA GLY A 861 4.33 -34.52 -46.73
C GLY A 861 5.37 -35.63 -46.48
N GLY A 862 4.99 -36.58 -45.61
CA GLY A 862 5.69 -37.87 -45.40
C GLY A 862 6.12 -38.12 -43.94
N ALA A 863 5.79 -39.28 -43.38
CA ALA A 863 6.17 -39.69 -42.02
C ALA A 863 6.68 -41.14 -42.00
N ALA A 864 7.66 -41.47 -41.15
CA ALA A 864 7.84 -42.80 -40.55
C ALA A 864 9.00 -42.87 -39.51
N VAL A 865 8.64 -43.21 -38.27
CA VAL A 865 9.15 -44.31 -37.42
C VAL A 865 10.68 -44.54 -37.21
N ARG A 866 11.02 -44.60 -35.90
CA ARG A 866 12.27 -44.99 -35.17
C ARG A 866 12.72 -46.47 -35.41
N PRO A 867 13.90 -46.98 -34.96
CA PRO A 867 14.07 -47.40 -33.54
C PRO A 867 15.51 -47.58 -32.93
N ALA A 868 15.55 -47.82 -31.60
CA ALA A 868 16.44 -48.74 -30.83
C ALA A 868 18.00 -48.56 -30.76
N ALA A 869 18.74 -48.99 -29.71
CA ALA A 869 18.42 -49.37 -28.31
C ALA A 869 19.69 -49.50 -27.39
N LYS A 870 19.47 -49.74 -26.08
CA LYS A 870 20.41 -50.10 -24.96
C LYS A 870 20.90 -51.58 -25.03
N PRO A 871 21.89 -52.12 -24.25
CA PRO A 871 22.03 -52.14 -22.75
C PRO A 871 23.48 -51.98 -22.16
N ALA A 872 23.74 -51.62 -20.89
CA ALA A 872 23.82 -52.38 -19.58
C ALA A 872 25.02 -53.39 -19.46
N ALA A 873 25.63 -53.72 -18.29
CA ALA A 873 25.35 -53.49 -16.85
C ALA A 873 26.62 -53.55 -15.91
N LYS A 874 26.39 -53.57 -14.57
CA LYS A 874 27.34 -53.74 -13.39
C LYS A 874 28.01 -55.16 -13.32
N PRO A 875 29.01 -55.50 -12.44
CA PRO A 875 29.28 -55.11 -11.02
C PRO A 875 30.80 -54.96 -10.66
N ALA A 876 31.30 -55.27 -9.43
CA ALA A 876 31.25 -54.56 -8.13
C ALA A 876 32.27 -55.20 -7.12
N ALA A 877 32.40 -54.64 -5.89
CA ALA A 877 33.07 -55.20 -4.68
C ALA A 877 34.57 -54.91 -4.36
N LYS A 878 34.95 -55.21 -3.10
CA LYS A 878 36.15 -54.88 -2.29
C LYS A 878 37.01 -56.16 -2.03
N PRO A 879 38.23 -56.19 -1.39
CA PRO A 879 38.67 -55.42 -0.21
C PRO A 879 40.18 -55.01 -0.18
N ALA A 880 40.77 -54.85 1.03
CA ALA A 880 41.99 -54.07 1.30
C ALA A 880 43.16 -54.85 1.95
N ALA A 881 44.37 -54.28 1.94
CA ALA A 881 45.51 -54.69 2.77
C ALA A 881 46.51 -53.54 3.04
N LYS A 882 47.29 -53.68 4.13
CA LYS A 882 48.52 -52.92 4.51
C LYS A 882 49.70 -53.91 4.49
N PRO A 883 50.98 -53.50 4.32
CA PRO A 883 51.83 -53.10 5.47
C PRO A 883 52.88 -52.02 5.15
N ALA A 884 53.93 -51.88 5.98
CA ALA A 884 54.85 -50.74 6.04
C ALA A 884 56.34 -51.11 6.06
N ALA A 885 57.24 -50.12 5.92
CA ALA A 885 58.67 -50.23 6.23
C ALA A 885 59.32 -48.89 6.68
N LYS A 886 60.43 -48.99 7.43
CA LYS A 886 61.41 -47.96 7.89
C LYS A 886 62.83 -48.52 7.56
N PRO A 887 64.01 -47.91 7.86
CA PRO A 887 64.40 -46.83 8.80
C PRO A 887 65.15 -45.66 8.08
N ALA A 888 65.88 -44.68 8.66
CA ALA A 888 66.94 -44.63 9.72
C ALA A 888 67.36 -43.15 9.99
N ALA A 889 68.19 -42.74 10.98
CA ALA A 889 68.54 -43.24 12.32
C ALA A 889 69.42 -42.23 13.12
N LYS A 890 69.28 -42.18 14.47
CA LYS A 890 70.18 -41.55 15.49
C LYS A 890 70.36 -40.00 15.40
N SER A 891 70.71 -39.25 16.46
CA SER A 891 70.99 -39.48 17.91
C SER A 891 70.23 -38.40 18.75
N GLY A 892 69.81 -38.60 20.00
CA GLY A 892 70.61 -38.74 21.24
C GLY A 892 70.86 -37.35 21.88
N HIS A 893 70.67 -37.08 23.18
CA HIS A 893 70.45 -37.96 24.34
C HIS A 893 69.87 -37.20 25.57
N THR A 894 68.98 -37.83 26.39
CA THR A 894 68.75 -37.66 27.87
C THR A 894 68.57 -36.26 28.52
N CYS A 895 67.77 -36.02 29.58
CA CYS A 895 66.72 -36.73 30.37
C CYS A 895 66.06 -35.69 31.34
N GLU A 896 65.08 -35.93 32.22
CA GLU A 896 64.26 -37.12 32.56
C GLU A 896 62.76 -36.74 32.72
N ALA A 897 62.18 -36.72 33.94
CA ALA A 897 60.73 -36.62 34.17
C ALA A 897 60.33 -36.13 35.58
N LYS A 898 59.14 -35.52 35.73
CA LYS A 898 58.08 -35.92 36.70
C LYS A 898 56.79 -35.07 36.68
N LYS A 899 55.66 -35.80 36.71
CA LYS A 899 54.29 -35.58 37.28
C LYS A 899 53.63 -34.18 37.42
N ILE A 900 52.38 -34.17 36.92
CA ILE A 900 51.13 -33.41 37.24
C ILE A 900 50.83 -33.44 38.78
N PRO A 901 50.26 -32.37 39.44
CA PRO A 901 48.89 -31.87 39.20
C PRO A 901 48.57 -30.34 39.32
N GLU A 902 47.29 -30.05 39.04
CA GLU A 902 46.49 -28.80 39.10
C GLU A 902 46.29 -28.23 40.54
N PRO A 903 45.65 -27.05 40.79
CA PRO A 903 44.76 -26.26 39.91
C PRO A 903 44.89 -24.70 39.92
N THR A 904 43.95 -24.07 39.18
CA THR A 904 43.52 -22.66 39.04
C THR A 904 43.46 -21.82 40.35
N PRO A 905 43.41 -20.44 40.36
CA PRO A 905 42.64 -19.62 39.40
C PRO A 905 43.01 -18.13 39.10
N LYS A 906 42.26 -17.57 38.12
CA LYS A 906 41.76 -16.17 37.95
C LYS A 906 42.71 -14.99 37.58
N VAL A 907 42.32 -14.34 36.47
CA VAL A 907 42.30 -12.89 36.16
C VAL A 907 43.63 -12.11 36.09
N ALA A 908 43.85 -11.46 34.94
CA ALA A 908 44.74 -10.31 34.79
C ALA A 908 44.16 -9.34 33.75
N ASP A 909 44.31 -8.04 33.99
CA ASP A 909 43.93 -6.98 33.04
C ASP A 909 45.05 -6.64 32.04
N ARG A 910 44.71 -5.85 31.02
CA ARG A 910 45.60 -5.41 29.90
C ARG A 910 46.51 -4.22 30.32
N PRO A 911 47.37 -3.62 29.45
CA PRO A 911 47.79 -3.92 28.05
C PRO A 911 49.33 -4.22 27.96
N VAL A 912 50.21 -3.96 26.96
CA VAL A 912 50.26 -3.17 25.68
C VAL A 912 51.28 -3.79 24.68
N SER A 913 50.89 -4.10 23.43
CA SER A 913 51.78 -4.31 22.23
C SER A 913 52.77 -5.50 22.27
N ALA A 914 53.22 -6.19 21.21
CA ALA A 914 53.04 -6.18 19.74
C ALA A 914 53.45 -7.59 19.20
N LYS A 915 53.26 -8.04 17.93
CA LYS A 915 52.63 -7.52 16.70
C LYS A 915 51.96 -8.72 15.94
N PRO A 916 51.67 -8.75 14.61
CA PRO A 916 50.58 -9.60 14.09
C PRO A 916 50.97 -10.95 13.47
N LEU A 917 49.99 -11.85 13.41
CA LEU A 917 49.89 -12.94 12.43
C LEU A 917 48.96 -12.55 11.26
N SER A 918 48.96 -13.35 10.19
CA SER A 918 48.28 -13.07 8.91
C SER A 918 46.75 -12.94 9.03
N PRO A 919 46.11 -12.06 8.23
CA PRO A 919 44.66 -11.91 8.23
C PRO A 919 43.96 -13.12 7.60
N THR A 920 43.03 -13.72 8.34
CA THR A 920 41.91 -14.44 7.74
C THR A 920 41.02 -13.46 6.98
N LYS A 921 40.40 -13.89 5.87
CA LYS A 921 39.28 -13.14 5.28
C LYS A 921 38.20 -12.96 6.37
N PRO A 922 37.49 -11.82 6.45
CA PRO A 922 36.24 -11.78 7.19
C PRO A 922 35.27 -12.79 6.56
N GLU A 923 34.67 -13.65 7.37
CA GLU A 923 33.63 -14.56 6.91
C GLU A 923 32.37 -13.74 6.59
N GLY A 924 31.79 -13.98 5.41
CA GLY A 924 30.55 -13.33 5.00
C GLY A 924 29.35 -13.80 5.83
N PRO A 925 28.20 -13.10 5.76
CA PRO A 925 26.99 -13.53 6.46
C PRO A 925 26.63 -14.97 6.07
N LEU A 926 26.34 -15.79 7.09
CA LEU A 926 25.95 -17.18 6.89
C LEU A 926 24.46 -17.27 6.57
N ASN A 927 24.10 -18.15 5.65
CA ASN A 927 22.72 -18.50 5.34
C ASN A 927 22.01 -19.04 6.60
N PRO A 928 20.91 -18.43 7.07
CA PRO A 928 20.14 -18.96 8.17
C PRO A 928 19.47 -20.28 7.77
N LYS A 929 19.12 -21.11 8.76
CA LYS A 929 18.20 -22.22 8.54
C LYS A 929 16.79 -21.68 8.30
N SER A 930 16.04 -22.23 7.36
CA SER A 930 14.67 -21.79 7.07
C SER A 930 13.68 -22.96 6.92
N HIS A 931 12.51 -22.80 7.52
CA HIS A 931 11.36 -23.70 7.29
C HIS A 931 10.84 -23.58 5.84
N ARG A 932 10.99 -22.42 5.19
CA ARG A 932 10.30 -22.09 3.92
C ARG A 932 10.73 -22.98 2.76
N ALA A 933 12.03 -23.24 2.65
CA ALA A 933 12.56 -24.15 1.63
C ALA A 933 12.15 -25.61 1.87
N ARG A 934 11.88 -26.01 3.12
CA ARG A 934 11.33 -27.34 3.45
C ARG A 934 9.84 -27.42 3.10
N LEU A 935 9.06 -26.39 3.41
CA LEU A 935 7.64 -26.30 3.05
C LEU A 935 7.44 -26.31 1.53
N GLY A 936 8.20 -25.49 0.79
CA GLY A 936 8.18 -25.48 -0.69
C GLY A 936 8.60 -26.83 -1.30
N LEU A 937 9.60 -27.51 -0.72
CA LEU A 937 9.96 -28.86 -1.13
C LEU A 937 8.86 -29.89 -0.80
N ALA A 938 8.20 -29.78 0.36
CA ALA A 938 7.10 -30.66 0.75
C ALA A 938 5.92 -30.52 -0.23
N ARG A 939 5.53 -29.29 -0.58
CA ARG A 939 4.55 -28.94 -1.63
C ARG A 939 4.94 -29.54 -2.98
N ALA A 940 6.16 -29.27 -3.47
CA ALA A 940 6.65 -29.78 -4.75
C ALA A 940 6.77 -31.32 -4.81
N LEU A 941 6.93 -32.00 -3.67
CA LEU A 941 6.86 -33.46 -3.57
C LEU A 941 5.41 -33.98 -3.54
N ALA A 942 4.50 -33.29 -2.85
CA ALA A 942 3.08 -33.66 -2.78
C ALA A 942 2.40 -33.72 -4.15
N ARG A 943 2.82 -32.86 -5.10
CA ARG A 943 2.34 -32.85 -6.50
C ARG A 943 2.57 -34.16 -7.27
N LYS A 944 3.38 -35.11 -6.77
CA LYS A 944 3.52 -36.46 -7.35
C LYS A 944 3.12 -37.54 -6.34
N PRO A 945 2.11 -38.40 -6.63
CA PRO A 945 1.59 -39.37 -5.66
C PRO A 945 2.62 -40.43 -5.22
N GLY A 946 3.68 -40.67 -6.00
CA GLY A 946 4.79 -41.53 -5.61
C GLY A 946 5.70 -40.97 -4.51
N ASN A 947 5.64 -39.67 -4.21
CA ASN A 947 6.55 -38.96 -3.31
C ASN A 947 5.90 -38.56 -1.96
N LEU A 948 4.64 -38.94 -1.71
CA LEU A 948 3.88 -38.53 -0.51
C LEU A 948 4.57 -38.87 0.82
N VAL A 949 5.32 -39.98 0.89
CA VAL A 949 6.10 -40.37 2.09
C VAL A 949 7.26 -39.40 2.35
N GLU A 950 7.92 -38.92 1.29
CA GLU A 950 9.02 -37.96 1.38
C GLU A 950 8.49 -36.55 1.67
N SER A 951 7.37 -36.17 1.03
CA SER A 951 6.63 -34.94 1.30
C SER A 951 6.22 -34.83 2.78
N LYS A 952 5.58 -35.87 3.33
CA LYS A 952 5.20 -35.95 4.75
C LYS A 952 6.39 -35.69 5.69
N LYS A 953 7.55 -36.29 5.41
CA LYS A 953 8.76 -36.07 6.22
C LYS A 953 9.16 -34.59 6.27
N TYR A 954 9.04 -33.87 5.16
CA TYR A 954 9.38 -32.44 5.14
C TYR A 954 8.34 -31.56 5.84
N TYR A 955 7.04 -31.89 5.79
CA TYR A 955 6.04 -31.23 6.64
C TYR A 955 6.30 -31.47 8.13
N GLU A 956 6.66 -32.70 8.53
CA GLU A 956 7.03 -33.02 9.92
C GLU A 956 8.34 -32.31 10.34
N GLU A 957 9.30 -32.08 9.44
CA GLU A 957 10.47 -31.20 9.70
C GLU A 957 10.08 -29.73 9.86
N VAL A 958 9.08 -29.22 9.12
CA VAL A 958 8.59 -27.84 9.29
C VAL A 958 7.89 -27.65 10.64
N ILE A 959 6.97 -28.55 10.98
CA ILE A 959 6.25 -28.55 12.27
C ILE A 959 7.25 -28.60 13.45
N ALA A 960 8.33 -29.38 13.34
CA ALA A 960 9.36 -29.46 14.37
C ALA A 960 10.33 -28.25 14.42
N MET A 961 10.30 -27.37 13.42
CA MET A 961 11.19 -26.21 13.27
C MET A 961 10.50 -24.88 13.53
N ALA A 962 9.20 -24.80 13.24
CA ALA A 962 8.34 -23.62 13.34
C ALA A 962 6.90 -24.09 13.61
N PRO A 963 6.58 -24.56 14.84
CA PRO A 963 5.28 -25.11 15.21
C PRO A 963 4.13 -24.08 15.14
N GLU A 964 4.44 -22.80 15.00
CA GLU A 964 3.49 -21.70 14.78
C GLU A 964 2.91 -21.62 13.35
N ILE A 965 3.35 -22.45 12.40
CA ILE A 965 2.97 -22.34 10.97
C ILE A 965 1.81 -23.28 10.60
N HIS A 966 0.61 -22.71 10.44
CA HIS A 966 -0.63 -23.42 10.11
C HIS A 966 -0.55 -24.25 8.82
N ASP A 967 0.01 -23.67 7.73
CA ASP A 967 0.18 -24.32 6.41
C ASP A 967 0.67 -25.77 6.51
N ALA A 968 1.68 -26.00 7.36
CA ALA A 968 2.34 -27.30 7.47
C ALA A 968 1.47 -28.36 8.16
N TYR A 969 0.54 -27.96 9.02
CA TYR A 969 -0.47 -28.84 9.60
C TYR A 969 -1.63 -29.06 8.63
N ILE A 970 -2.10 -28.00 7.96
CA ILE A 970 -3.25 -28.04 7.04
C ILE A 970 -2.95 -28.96 5.85
N GLU A 971 -1.89 -28.69 5.08
CA GLU A 971 -1.56 -29.48 3.89
C GLU A 971 -1.22 -30.94 4.22
N LEU A 972 -0.54 -31.17 5.35
CA LEU A 972 -0.23 -32.53 5.81
C LEU A 972 -1.49 -33.30 6.24
N ALA A 973 -2.44 -32.63 6.89
CA ALA A 973 -3.70 -33.24 7.28
C ALA A 973 -4.59 -33.50 6.06
N GLU A 974 -4.68 -32.58 5.10
CA GLU A 974 -5.47 -32.75 3.86
C GLU A 974 -5.04 -33.97 3.04
N MET A 975 -3.73 -34.21 2.90
CA MET A 975 -3.20 -35.43 2.27
C MET A 975 -3.64 -36.72 2.99
N LEU A 976 -3.97 -36.65 4.28
CA LEU A 976 -4.41 -37.78 5.10
C LEU A 976 -5.94 -37.93 5.12
N ILE A 977 -6.73 -36.84 5.09
CA ILE A 977 -8.20 -36.86 5.22
C ILE A 977 -8.89 -37.85 4.28
N ALA A 978 -8.37 -38.07 3.06
CA ALA A 978 -8.96 -39.00 2.10
C ALA A 978 -8.75 -40.50 2.44
N ASN A 979 -7.72 -40.83 3.23
CA ASN A 979 -7.28 -42.21 3.49
C ASN A 979 -7.37 -42.60 4.97
N ASP A 980 -6.99 -41.69 5.86
CA ASP A 980 -7.08 -41.81 7.32
C ASP A 980 -7.48 -40.44 7.94
N PRO A 981 -8.79 -40.19 8.10
CA PRO A 981 -9.30 -38.99 8.77
C PRO A 981 -8.85 -38.84 10.23
N MET A 982 -8.44 -39.93 10.90
CA MET A 982 -8.00 -39.86 12.29
C MET A 982 -6.54 -39.43 12.39
N ALA A 983 -5.68 -39.92 11.49
CA ALA A 983 -4.31 -39.41 11.38
C ALA A 983 -4.29 -37.91 11.05
N ALA A 984 -5.28 -37.39 10.29
CA ALA A 984 -5.43 -35.95 10.08
C ALA A 984 -5.73 -35.18 11.39
N VAL A 985 -6.64 -35.66 12.23
CA VAL A 985 -6.88 -35.10 13.58
C VAL A 985 -5.63 -35.21 14.47
N ASP A 986 -4.90 -36.32 14.38
CA ASP A 986 -3.64 -36.52 15.11
C ASP A 986 -2.49 -35.60 14.62
N ILE A 987 -2.61 -35.00 13.42
CA ILE A 987 -1.74 -33.90 12.96
C ILE A 987 -2.23 -32.57 13.52
N TYR A 988 -3.50 -32.20 13.30
CA TYR A 988 -4.03 -30.92 13.77
C TYR A 988 -3.88 -30.74 15.30
N CYS A 989 -4.09 -31.79 16.10
CA CYS A 989 -3.91 -31.73 17.55
C CYS A 989 -2.44 -31.65 18.03
N LYS A 990 -1.46 -31.52 17.13
CA LYS A 990 -0.08 -31.14 17.45
C LYS A 990 0.17 -29.62 17.31
N PHE A 991 -0.81 -28.84 16.84
CA PHE A 991 -0.72 -27.39 16.79
C PHE A 991 -0.72 -26.83 18.22
N PRO A 992 0.23 -25.97 18.60
CA PRO A 992 0.25 -25.37 19.93
C PRO A 992 -0.90 -24.36 20.04
N ILE A 993 -1.84 -24.58 20.98
CA ILE A 993 -2.91 -23.62 21.26
C ILE A 993 -2.28 -22.39 21.95
N PRO A 994 -2.36 -21.18 21.38
CA PRO A 994 -1.85 -19.97 22.02
C PRO A 994 -2.72 -19.52 23.20
N ASP A 995 -2.15 -18.73 24.11
CA ASP A 995 -2.90 -18.11 25.22
C ASP A 995 -3.98 -17.14 24.71
N GLU A 996 -3.67 -16.38 23.65
CA GLU A 996 -4.60 -15.58 22.85
C GLU A 996 -4.62 -16.14 21.40
N PRO A 997 -5.54 -17.05 21.07
CA PRO A 997 -5.57 -17.67 19.75
C PRO A 997 -6.03 -16.68 18.66
N SER A 998 -5.57 -16.92 17.43
CA SER A 998 -5.88 -16.10 16.25
C SER A 998 -7.14 -16.57 15.51
N PHE A 999 -7.61 -15.75 14.55
CA PHE A 999 -8.69 -16.14 13.63
C PHE A 999 -8.26 -17.26 12.67
N GLU A 1000 -6.95 -17.41 12.39
CA GLU A 1000 -6.41 -18.48 11.54
C GLU A 1000 -6.38 -19.82 12.30
N ASP A 1001 -6.17 -19.79 13.61
CA ASP A 1001 -6.24 -20.97 14.50
C ASP A 1001 -7.66 -21.59 14.51
N ALA A 1002 -8.69 -20.74 14.35
CA ALA A 1002 -10.08 -21.18 14.28
C ALA A 1002 -10.34 -22.17 13.14
N TYR A 1003 -9.56 -22.13 12.05
CA TYR A 1003 -9.63 -23.14 10.98
C TYR A 1003 -9.20 -24.52 11.48
N ILE A 1004 -8.07 -24.59 12.20
CA ILE A 1004 -7.54 -25.85 12.77
C ILE A 1004 -8.52 -26.43 13.80
N PHE A 1005 -9.04 -25.59 14.70
CA PHE A 1005 -10.06 -26.03 15.67
C PHE A 1005 -11.36 -26.46 14.98
N GLY A 1006 -11.78 -25.74 13.94
CA GLY A 1006 -12.92 -26.08 13.09
C GLY A 1006 -12.79 -27.45 12.43
N GLU A 1007 -11.63 -27.76 11.86
CA GLU A 1007 -11.37 -29.04 11.20
C GLU A 1007 -11.28 -30.22 12.17
N ILE A 1008 -10.68 -30.04 13.35
CA ILE A 1008 -10.71 -31.06 14.42
C ILE A 1008 -12.16 -31.41 14.80
N VAL A 1009 -12.99 -30.40 15.04
CA VAL A 1009 -14.41 -30.58 15.38
C VAL A 1009 -15.16 -31.25 14.22
N ARG A 1010 -14.98 -30.76 12.99
CA ARG A 1010 -15.63 -31.29 11.79
C ARG A 1010 -15.32 -32.77 11.57
N LEU A 1011 -14.05 -33.17 11.68
CA LEU A 1011 -13.60 -34.54 11.45
C LEU A 1011 -14.07 -35.48 12.57
N LEU A 1012 -13.96 -35.10 13.85
CA LEU A 1012 -14.43 -35.91 14.98
C LEU A 1012 -15.96 -36.09 14.95
N MET A 1013 -16.71 -35.02 14.67
CA MET A 1013 -18.17 -35.08 14.53
C MET A 1013 -18.61 -35.94 13.33
N LYS A 1014 -17.93 -35.82 12.18
CA LYS A 1014 -18.18 -36.66 10.99
C LYS A 1014 -17.86 -38.15 11.24
N ALA A 1015 -16.92 -38.44 12.13
CA ALA A 1015 -16.57 -39.81 12.56
C ALA A 1015 -17.43 -40.34 13.73
N GLU A 1016 -18.47 -39.61 14.15
CA GLU A 1016 -19.31 -39.89 15.33
C GLU A 1016 -18.54 -40.06 16.66
N LYS A 1017 -17.32 -39.50 16.76
CA LYS A 1017 -16.45 -39.60 17.94
C LYS A 1017 -16.76 -38.55 19.00
N PHE A 1018 -18.02 -38.53 19.43
CA PHE A 1018 -18.56 -37.57 20.38
C PHE A 1018 -17.93 -37.64 21.78
N ASP A 1019 -17.31 -38.77 22.14
CA ASP A 1019 -16.64 -39.00 23.43
C ASP A 1019 -15.10 -38.88 23.34
N ASP A 1020 -14.55 -38.39 22.23
CA ASP A 1020 -13.11 -38.14 22.10
C ASP A 1020 -12.70 -36.94 22.97
N PRO A 1021 -11.70 -37.06 23.87
CA PRO A 1021 -11.34 -36.00 24.82
C PRO A 1021 -10.83 -34.72 24.14
N ARG A 1022 -10.49 -34.77 22.85
CA ARG A 1022 -10.04 -33.61 22.06
C ARG A 1022 -11.21 -32.75 21.55
N LEU A 1023 -12.43 -33.29 21.50
CA LEU A 1023 -13.60 -32.56 21.00
C LEU A 1023 -13.97 -31.34 21.88
N PRO A 1024 -14.19 -31.45 23.21
CA PRO A 1024 -14.55 -30.31 24.06
C PRO A 1024 -13.61 -29.10 23.98
N PRO A 1025 -12.27 -29.21 24.14
CA PRO A 1025 -11.40 -28.04 24.13
C PRO A 1025 -11.38 -27.32 22.77
N ASN A 1026 -11.42 -28.07 21.66
CA ASN A 1026 -11.46 -27.46 20.32
C ASN A 1026 -12.80 -26.79 20.02
N MET A 1027 -13.94 -27.36 20.48
CA MET A 1027 -15.23 -26.67 20.42
C MET A 1027 -15.25 -25.39 21.26
N ILE A 1028 -14.61 -25.38 22.44
CA ILE A 1028 -14.51 -24.19 23.29
C ILE A 1028 -13.67 -23.10 22.62
N SER A 1029 -12.48 -23.40 22.12
CA SER A 1029 -11.65 -22.41 21.42
C SER A 1029 -12.34 -21.85 20.18
N LEU A 1030 -12.95 -22.71 19.37
CA LEU A 1030 -13.73 -22.32 18.19
C LEU A 1030 -14.92 -21.41 18.56
N GLY A 1031 -15.67 -21.75 19.60
CA GLY A 1031 -16.81 -20.95 20.07
C GLY A 1031 -16.44 -19.61 20.69
N LYS A 1032 -15.25 -19.49 21.32
CA LYS A 1032 -14.70 -18.22 21.79
C LYS A 1032 -14.32 -17.29 20.64
N LEU A 1033 -13.67 -17.82 19.61
CA LEU A 1033 -13.19 -17.06 18.44
C LEU A 1033 -14.31 -16.66 17.49
N MET A 1034 -15.19 -17.60 17.15
CA MET A 1034 -16.19 -17.45 16.10
C MET A 1034 -17.59 -17.13 16.63
N GLY A 1035 -17.75 -17.05 17.96
CA GLY A 1035 -19.05 -16.94 18.62
C GLY A 1035 -19.84 -18.26 18.59
N ILE A 1036 -20.74 -18.43 19.56
CA ILE A 1036 -21.42 -19.72 19.78
C ILE A 1036 -22.37 -20.14 18.65
N GLY A 1037 -22.83 -19.20 17.81
CA GLY A 1037 -23.63 -19.49 16.62
C GLY A 1037 -22.89 -20.34 15.58
N ASN A 1038 -21.57 -20.21 15.46
CA ASN A 1038 -20.77 -21.07 14.58
C ASN A 1038 -20.68 -22.53 15.09
N LEU A 1039 -21.12 -22.80 16.33
CA LEU A 1039 -21.26 -24.17 16.86
C LEU A 1039 -22.68 -24.73 16.71
N GLU A 1040 -23.70 -23.94 16.33
CA GLU A 1040 -25.12 -24.34 16.38
C GLU A 1040 -25.41 -25.66 15.65
N LYS A 1041 -24.84 -25.83 14.44
CA LYS A 1041 -24.93 -27.08 13.68
C LYS A 1041 -24.40 -28.30 14.44
N TYR A 1042 -23.32 -28.14 15.20
CA TYR A 1042 -22.72 -29.20 16.01
C TYR A 1042 -23.47 -29.41 17.33
N VAL A 1043 -24.00 -28.34 17.92
CA VAL A 1043 -24.85 -28.40 19.12
C VAL A 1043 -26.09 -29.25 18.85
N ASN A 1044 -26.80 -28.99 17.74
CA ASN A 1044 -28.01 -29.75 17.38
C ASN A 1044 -27.72 -31.25 17.21
N ILE A 1045 -26.61 -31.61 16.55
CA ILE A 1045 -26.18 -33.02 16.41
C ILE A 1045 -25.86 -33.66 17.78
N LEU A 1046 -25.31 -32.90 18.73
CA LEU A 1046 -25.03 -33.38 20.08
C LEU A 1046 -26.30 -33.48 20.96
N GLU A 1047 -27.29 -32.61 20.75
CA GLU A 1047 -28.63 -32.72 21.38
C GLU A 1047 -29.34 -34.00 20.86
N ASP A 1048 -29.40 -34.21 19.55
CA ASP A 1048 -29.95 -35.44 18.91
C ASP A 1048 -29.28 -36.73 19.39
N LYS A 1049 -27.99 -36.66 19.76
CA LYS A 1049 -27.18 -37.79 20.26
C LYS A 1049 -27.12 -37.85 21.80
N PHE A 1050 -27.93 -37.05 22.50
CA PHE A 1050 -28.06 -36.98 23.97
C PHE A 1050 -26.74 -36.71 24.72
N LYS A 1051 -25.85 -35.89 24.15
CA LYS A 1051 -24.52 -35.55 24.71
C LYS A 1051 -24.56 -34.31 25.61
N THR A 1052 -25.58 -34.19 26.46
CA THR A 1052 -25.83 -33.01 27.33
C THR A 1052 -24.63 -32.60 28.18
N LYS A 1053 -23.90 -33.55 28.78
CA LYS A 1053 -22.69 -33.24 29.57
C LYS A 1053 -21.59 -32.53 28.77
N LEU A 1054 -21.39 -32.93 27.51
CA LEU A 1054 -20.44 -32.27 26.62
C LEU A 1054 -20.91 -30.85 26.26
N LEU A 1055 -22.21 -30.71 25.97
CA LEU A 1055 -22.83 -29.41 25.68
C LEU A 1055 -22.71 -28.43 26.86
N MET A 1056 -22.94 -28.89 28.09
CA MET A 1056 -22.74 -28.08 29.31
C MET A 1056 -21.29 -27.59 29.43
N THR A 1057 -20.30 -28.49 29.29
CA THR A 1057 -18.87 -28.14 29.34
C THR A 1057 -18.48 -27.15 28.24
N VAL A 1058 -18.96 -27.34 27.00
CA VAL A 1058 -18.66 -26.44 25.89
C VAL A 1058 -19.29 -25.07 26.09
N TYR A 1059 -20.57 -24.99 26.46
CA TYR A 1059 -21.27 -23.72 26.64
C TYR A 1059 -20.68 -22.91 27.82
N ALA A 1060 -20.32 -23.58 28.93
CA ALA A 1060 -19.63 -22.94 30.05
C ALA A 1060 -18.24 -22.42 29.64
N GLY A 1061 -17.44 -23.28 29.00
CA GLY A 1061 -16.09 -22.94 28.55
C GLY A 1061 -16.04 -21.78 27.55
N VAL A 1062 -17.00 -21.71 26.60
CA VAL A 1062 -17.11 -20.59 25.64
C VAL A 1062 -17.39 -19.26 26.36
N ASN A 1063 -18.25 -19.27 27.39
CA ASN A 1063 -18.56 -18.08 28.19
C ASN A 1063 -17.50 -17.76 29.27
N GLY A 1064 -16.41 -18.54 29.36
CA GLY A 1064 -15.36 -18.36 30.37
C GLY A 1064 -15.80 -18.65 31.80
N LYS A 1065 -16.90 -19.41 31.97
CA LYS A 1065 -17.51 -19.75 33.27
C LYS A 1065 -17.27 -21.23 33.60
N ASP A 1066 -17.41 -21.56 34.89
CA ASP A 1066 -17.47 -22.95 35.33
C ASP A 1066 -18.83 -23.59 34.96
N VAL A 1067 -18.93 -24.92 34.95
CA VAL A 1067 -20.18 -25.65 34.72
C VAL A 1067 -21.14 -25.48 35.89
N GLU A 1068 -20.62 -25.30 37.11
CA GLU A 1068 -21.40 -25.08 38.35
C GLU A 1068 -21.69 -23.59 38.62
N ASP A 1069 -21.42 -22.70 37.66
CA ASP A 1069 -21.76 -21.27 37.77
C ASP A 1069 -23.30 -21.06 37.85
N PRO A 1070 -23.81 -20.17 38.72
CA PRO A 1070 -25.26 -20.03 38.93
C PRO A 1070 -26.07 -19.66 37.66
N ASP A 1071 -25.52 -18.84 36.78
CA ASP A 1071 -26.18 -18.43 35.53
C ASP A 1071 -26.17 -19.58 34.52
N MET A 1072 -25.06 -20.33 34.48
CA MET A 1072 -24.92 -21.54 33.66
C MET A 1072 -25.90 -22.63 34.09
N LEU A 1073 -25.99 -22.91 35.40
CA LEU A 1073 -26.95 -23.86 35.96
C LEU A 1073 -28.41 -23.44 35.74
N ALA A 1074 -28.71 -22.14 35.65
CA ALA A 1074 -30.03 -21.63 35.27
C ALA A 1074 -30.30 -21.87 33.77
N PHE A 1075 -29.34 -21.57 32.90
CA PHE A 1075 -29.43 -21.81 31.46
C PHE A 1075 -29.58 -23.30 31.13
N PHE A 1076 -28.82 -24.20 31.78
CA PHE A 1076 -28.91 -25.64 31.55
C PHE A 1076 -30.27 -26.23 31.97
N LYS A 1077 -30.92 -25.67 33.00
CA LYS A 1077 -32.31 -26.02 33.36
C LYS A 1077 -33.30 -25.55 32.30
N PHE A 1078 -33.15 -24.31 31.80
CA PHE A 1078 -33.97 -23.78 30.72
C PHE A 1078 -33.84 -24.59 29.43
N LYS A 1079 -32.64 -25.09 29.12
CA LYS A 1079 -32.34 -26.00 28.00
C LYS A 1079 -32.69 -27.48 28.26
N CYS A 1080 -33.16 -27.84 29.46
CA CYS A 1080 -33.42 -29.22 29.87
C CYS A 1080 -32.21 -30.18 29.69
N TRP A 1081 -30.99 -29.68 29.91
CA TRP A 1081 -29.75 -30.47 29.87
C TRP A 1081 -29.38 -31.10 31.23
N MET A 1082 -30.11 -30.75 32.31
CA MET A 1082 -30.01 -31.31 33.66
C MET A 1082 -31.35 -31.87 34.14
#